data_AF-A0A841E4G3-F1
#
_entry.id   AF-A0A841E4G3-F1
#
_cell.length_a   1.000
_cell.length_b   1.000
_cell.length_c   1.000
_cell.angle_alpha   90.00
_cell.angle_beta   90.00
_cell.angle_gamma   90.00
#
_symmetry.space_group_name_H-M   'P 1'
#
loop_
_entity.id
_entity.type
_entity.pdbx_description
1 polymer ?
#
loop_
_entity_poly.entity_id
_entity_poly.type
_entity_poly.pdbx_seq_one_letter_code
_entity_poly.pdbx_strand_id
1 'polypeptide(L)'
;MSTAGRAPRGRTRRLVTAAAAALLTAGLSACAAVPSGGPVVEGAGGDAGSAAGSGYVRQLPPGPQAGVDPEGLIRGFLKSMGSFEENHGAAREYLTAASGSDWAPGGRVLVYEDTSKLAIDTEVSEDGETATVRLLGSQLATIEAGGQYLPADSGRVIDVTVGLVRNGDDQWRISEPPDRLVLSRSDVDLAYRSLNLYFFNRDRSTLVPDPVFLPVSSDRSATRLVKMLVEGPTEWLDTAVESAFPEGATADVAYDSGRVTVEVDADAGSEKQRFGMGAQLVWTLSQLNGVEELTLRVGGEEIDIPGADGDSLPPPEDGYESVNPSGVTGRLRAYFLRDGQMWALERESEDTKPQERRVPGAPGDGGAVLERHAVSLDEDEVGGIRAGGQEVVVAGTATGSAYSAVLSGGDYTSLSWDGYGNLWVTEDVSTGSREEDPEQGSESAAEDTGLGAPSSSPSPSPSGGGDSGDPGTRVWMLRGGTDPVEVDAPDLADTEVTALRLSRDGTRAAALTDDWTGGGAELSVGRITHSDGGVTVSGEIPLATELQNVTDVSWRGGDQLAVLGGAEDEAGQGYLVSLDGSTETTSAGAPLGTDMVGITAAPGLPLLSSTEDDNVWMTNDRINWQRVIEGTNVVYPG
;
A
#
# COMPACT_ATOMS: atom_id res chain seq x y z
N MET A 1 73.88 38.60 73.70
CA MET A 1 72.74 39.55 73.68
C MET A 1 72.38 39.79 72.23
N SER A 2 71.26 39.24 71.74
CA SER A 2 70.83 39.38 70.35
C SER A 2 69.33 39.68 70.35
N THR A 3 68.97 40.85 69.85
CA THR A 3 67.61 41.39 69.82
C THR A 3 66.99 41.20 68.44
N ALA A 4 65.86 40.49 68.41
CA ALA A 4 64.85 40.49 67.34
C ALA A 4 64.35 41.93 67.07
N GLY A 5 63.82 42.33 65.91
CA GLY A 5 63.20 41.63 64.80
C GLY A 5 61.83 42.29 64.53
N ARG A 6 61.67 43.04 63.44
CA ARG A 6 60.34 43.43 62.91
C ARG A 6 60.41 43.68 61.40
N ALA A 7 59.63 42.91 60.65
CA ALA A 7 59.49 42.98 59.20
C ALA A 7 58.48 44.06 58.76
N PRO A 8 58.52 44.49 57.48
CA PRO A 8 57.33 44.90 56.77
C PRO A 8 56.99 43.97 55.60
N ARG A 9 55.68 43.84 55.44
CA ARG A 9 54.93 43.14 54.40
C ARG A 9 54.78 44.03 53.17
N GLY A 10 54.57 43.41 52.01
CA GLY A 10 53.75 43.99 50.94
C GLY A 10 54.45 44.17 49.61
N ARG A 11 54.32 43.18 48.71
CA ARG A 11 54.19 43.39 47.25
C ARG A 11 53.86 42.11 46.45
N THR A 12 54.06 40.93 47.03
CA THR A 12 53.83 39.64 46.33
C THR A 12 52.39 39.14 46.29
N ARG A 13 51.45 39.72 47.05
CA ARG A 13 50.03 39.29 47.05
C ARG A 13 49.16 39.88 45.92
N ARG A 14 49.64 40.88 45.16
CA ARG A 14 48.85 41.49 44.07
C ARG A 14 49.07 40.85 42.69
N LEU A 15 50.16 40.10 42.50
CA LEU A 15 50.45 39.43 41.23
C LEU A 15 49.78 38.05 41.12
N VAL A 16 49.60 37.35 42.25
CA VAL A 16 48.97 36.02 42.25
C VAL A 16 47.46 36.09 42.05
N THR A 17 46.78 37.14 42.54
CA THR A 17 45.34 37.34 42.32
C THR A 17 45.01 37.81 40.90
N ALA A 18 45.90 38.56 40.24
CA ALA A 18 45.71 38.97 38.84
C ALA A 18 45.89 37.79 37.86
N ALA A 19 46.84 36.90 38.12
CA ALA A 19 47.05 35.70 37.29
C ALA A 19 45.91 34.67 37.44
N ALA A 20 45.37 34.50 38.65
CA ALA A 20 44.24 33.60 38.88
C ALA A 20 42.93 34.12 38.24
N ALA A 21 42.71 35.44 38.23
CA ALA A 21 41.54 36.03 37.57
C ALA A 21 41.61 35.92 36.04
N ALA A 22 42.80 36.07 35.44
CA ALA A 22 42.99 35.94 33.99
C ALA A 22 42.84 34.48 33.48
N LEU A 23 43.21 33.49 34.30
CA LEU A 23 43.01 32.07 33.98
C LEU A 23 41.54 31.62 34.15
N LEU A 24 40.78 32.23 35.07
CA LEU A 24 39.35 31.98 35.23
C LEU A 24 38.50 32.66 34.14
N THR A 25 38.92 33.79 33.57
CA THR A 25 38.20 34.41 32.44
C THR A 25 38.47 33.72 31.09
N ALA A 26 39.62 33.07 30.92
CA ALA A 26 39.94 32.33 29.69
C ALA A 26 39.24 30.94 29.61
N GLY A 27 38.78 30.39 30.74
CA GLY A 27 38.04 29.12 30.77
C GLY A 27 36.54 29.21 30.44
N LEU A 28 35.98 30.42 30.38
CA LEU A 28 34.54 30.65 30.15
C LEU A 28 34.18 31.05 28.71
N SER A 29 35.16 31.15 27.80
CA SER A 29 34.91 31.51 26.40
C SER A 29 35.11 30.37 25.41
N ALA A 30 35.20 29.12 25.88
CA ALA A 30 35.16 27.95 25.00
C ALA A 30 33.70 27.55 24.74
N CYS A 31 32.96 28.44 24.09
CA CYS A 31 31.76 28.02 23.38
C CYS A 31 32.25 27.25 22.16
N ALA A 32 32.18 25.92 22.20
CA ALA A 32 32.14 25.14 20.97
C ALA A 32 30.88 25.58 20.23
N ALA A 33 31.03 26.47 19.25
CA ALA A 33 29.96 26.78 18.33
C ALA A 33 29.77 25.54 17.46
N VAL A 34 28.77 24.72 17.80
CA VAL A 34 28.24 23.71 16.89
C VAL A 34 27.72 24.47 15.67
N PRO A 35 28.16 24.16 14.43
CA PRO A 35 27.60 24.78 13.25
C PRO A 35 26.10 24.48 13.20
N SER A 36 25.25 25.48 13.46
CA SER A 36 23.79 25.35 13.41
C SER A 36 23.24 25.61 12.00
N GLY A 37 24.00 25.25 10.98
CA GLY A 37 23.67 25.51 9.57
C GLY A 37 24.78 25.05 8.66
N GLY A 38 24.78 23.76 8.33
CA GLY A 38 25.25 23.32 7.02
C GLY A 38 24.16 23.59 5.98
N PRO A 39 24.45 23.60 4.67
CA PRO A 39 23.39 23.52 3.69
C PRO A 39 22.50 22.33 4.04
N VAL A 40 21.20 22.56 4.18
CA VAL A 40 20.23 21.47 4.14
C VAL A 40 20.39 20.91 2.73
N VAL A 41 20.98 19.73 2.63
CA VAL A 41 20.77 18.93 1.43
C VAL A 41 19.39 18.34 1.67
N GLU A 42 18.40 18.90 0.97
CA GLU A 42 17.13 18.21 0.79
C GLU A 42 17.49 16.85 0.20
N GLY A 43 17.22 15.79 0.95
CA GLY A 43 17.04 14.50 0.30
C GLY A 43 15.89 14.71 -0.67
N ALA A 44 16.10 14.37 -1.94
CA ALA A 44 14.99 14.12 -2.84
C ALA A 44 13.97 13.30 -2.07
N GLY A 45 12.73 13.78 -1.99
CA GLY A 45 11.66 13.21 -1.17
C GLY A 45 11.39 11.78 -1.59
N GLY A 46 12.22 10.86 -1.11
CA GLY A 46 12.04 9.43 -1.19
C GLY A 46 10.95 9.04 -0.21
N ASP A 47 10.06 8.22 -0.72
CA ASP A 47 8.84 7.76 -0.13
C ASP A 47 9.00 7.37 1.35
N ALA A 48 8.01 7.77 2.16
CA ALA A 48 7.74 7.08 3.41
C ALA A 48 7.08 5.74 3.04
N GLY A 49 7.91 4.83 2.54
CA GLY A 49 7.53 3.57 1.93
C GLY A 49 8.76 2.70 1.68
N SER A 50 9.61 2.55 2.69
CA SER A 50 10.48 1.40 2.92
C SER A 50 11.53 1.79 3.96
N ALA A 51 11.51 1.13 5.10
CA ALA A 51 12.62 1.13 6.04
C ALA A 51 13.83 0.33 5.47
N ALA A 52 14.19 0.51 4.19
CA ALA A 52 15.38 -0.05 3.56
C ALA A 52 16.68 0.44 4.24
N GLY A 53 16.60 1.45 5.11
CA GLY A 53 17.70 1.98 5.93
C GLY A 53 17.63 1.68 7.44
N SER A 54 16.60 0.98 7.95
CA SER A 54 16.59 0.59 9.37
C SER A 54 17.54 -0.59 9.57
N GLY A 55 18.65 -0.36 10.28
CA GLY A 55 19.67 -1.37 10.52
C GLY A 55 19.05 -2.67 11.05
N TYR A 56 19.36 -3.78 10.40
CA TYR A 56 18.93 -5.10 10.82
C TYR A 56 19.36 -5.35 12.27
N VAL A 57 18.37 -5.54 13.16
CA VAL A 57 18.63 -5.97 14.53
C VAL A 57 18.64 -7.48 14.55
N ARG A 58 19.84 -8.06 14.59
CA ARG A 58 20.02 -9.51 14.72
C ARG A 58 19.29 -10.02 15.96
N GLN A 59 18.24 -10.80 15.77
CA GLN A 59 17.55 -11.46 16.86
C GLN A 59 18.25 -12.77 17.22
N LEU A 60 18.67 -12.87 18.47
CA LEU A 60 19.16 -14.10 19.09
C LEU A 60 18.26 -14.46 20.27
N PRO A 61 17.07 -15.03 20.02
CA PRO A 61 16.21 -15.55 21.08
C PRO A 61 16.95 -16.60 21.91
N PRO A 62 16.70 -16.68 23.23
CA PRO A 62 17.26 -17.76 24.05
C PRO A 62 16.60 -19.09 23.68
N GLY A 63 17.37 -20.17 23.69
CA GLY A 63 16.88 -21.53 23.47
C GLY A 63 15.91 -22.06 24.56
N PRO A 64 15.41 -23.29 24.40
CA PRO A 64 14.44 -23.89 25.31
C PRO A 64 14.97 -23.97 26.74
N GLN A 65 14.18 -23.49 27.70
CA GLN A 65 14.53 -23.54 29.12
C GLN A 65 14.32 -24.95 29.69
N ALA A 66 15.19 -25.37 30.59
CA ALA A 66 15.07 -26.68 31.23
C ALA A 66 13.77 -26.77 32.05
N GLY A 67 13.05 -27.88 31.90
CA GLY A 67 11.82 -28.15 32.65
C GLY A 67 10.58 -27.38 32.17
N VAL A 68 10.65 -26.68 31.03
CA VAL A 68 9.48 -26.06 30.40
C VAL A 68 8.45 -27.14 29.99
N ASP A 69 7.18 -26.82 30.14
CA ASP A 69 6.07 -27.67 29.69
C ASP A 69 5.86 -27.57 28.17
N PRO A 70 5.01 -28.42 27.55
CA PRO A 70 4.76 -28.40 26.11
C PRO A 70 4.33 -27.02 25.59
N GLU A 71 3.42 -26.36 26.30
CA GLU A 71 2.89 -25.05 25.93
C GLU A 71 3.99 -23.97 25.94
N GLY A 72 4.81 -23.92 26.99
CA GLY A 72 5.94 -23.00 27.06
C GLY A 72 7.03 -23.30 26.03
N LEU A 73 7.26 -24.58 25.67
CA LEU A 73 8.15 -24.97 24.58
C LEU A 73 7.67 -24.38 23.25
N ILE A 74 6.37 -24.54 22.95
CA ILE A 74 5.76 -24.06 21.71
C ILE A 74 5.77 -22.53 21.63
N ARG A 75 5.47 -21.81 22.72
CA ARG A 75 5.60 -20.34 22.75
C ARG A 75 7.02 -19.87 22.45
N GLY A 76 8.02 -20.54 23.02
CA GLY A 76 9.43 -20.23 22.74
C GLY A 76 9.81 -20.52 21.29
N PHE A 77 9.30 -21.61 20.73
CA PHE A 77 9.51 -21.99 19.34
C PHE A 77 8.88 -20.98 18.36
N LEU A 78 7.61 -20.61 18.56
CA LEU A 78 6.91 -19.61 17.73
C LEU A 78 7.67 -18.27 17.74
N LYS A 79 8.07 -17.79 18.92
CA LYS A 79 8.89 -16.58 19.05
C LYS A 79 10.24 -16.69 18.34
N SER A 80 10.81 -17.89 18.29
CA SER A 80 12.12 -18.12 17.65
C SER A 80 12.02 -18.29 16.13
N MET A 81 10.83 -18.57 15.60
CA MET A 81 10.62 -18.67 14.14
C MET A 81 10.92 -17.35 13.42
N GLY A 82 10.67 -16.21 14.05
CA GLY A 82 10.95 -14.88 13.50
C GLY A 82 12.45 -14.56 13.30
N SER A 83 13.36 -15.38 13.86
CA SER A 83 14.79 -15.26 13.61
C SER A 83 15.21 -16.11 12.40
N PHE A 84 15.65 -15.44 11.33
CA PHE A 84 16.12 -16.06 10.07
C PHE A 84 17.62 -16.41 10.08
N GLU A 85 18.32 -16.07 11.17
CA GLU A 85 19.74 -16.33 11.34
C GLU A 85 20.05 -17.82 11.24
N GLU A 86 21.15 -18.16 10.56
CA GLU A 86 21.63 -19.53 10.45
C GLU A 86 20.55 -20.53 9.99
N ASN A 87 19.66 -20.09 9.08
CA ASN A 87 18.51 -20.86 8.60
C ASN A 87 17.57 -21.26 9.75
N HIS A 88 17.12 -20.27 10.53
CA HIS A 88 16.30 -20.44 11.72
C HIS A 88 16.98 -21.24 12.83
N GLY A 89 18.28 -21.01 13.06
CA GLY A 89 19.09 -21.72 14.05
C GLY A 89 18.47 -21.72 15.45
N ALA A 90 17.93 -20.58 15.90
CA ALA A 90 17.27 -20.46 17.20
C ALA A 90 16.01 -21.36 17.31
N ALA A 91 15.15 -21.38 16.28
CA ALA A 91 13.97 -22.25 16.27
C ALA A 91 14.35 -23.73 16.24
N ARG A 92 15.44 -24.09 15.54
CA ARG A 92 15.96 -25.47 15.48
C ARG A 92 16.40 -26.01 16.84
N GLU A 93 16.77 -25.17 17.80
CA GLU A 93 17.12 -25.62 19.16
C GLU A 93 15.95 -26.25 19.94
N TYR A 94 14.70 -25.94 19.54
CA TYR A 94 13.48 -26.50 20.12
C TYR A 94 13.12 -27.87 19.53
N LEU A 95 13.71 -28.23 18.38
CA LEU A 95 13.41 -29.45 17.64
C LEU A 95 14.23 -30.64 18.17
N THR A 96 13.80 -31.86 17.86
CA THR A 96 14.69 -33.02 17.95
C THR A 96 15.83 -32.88 16.92
N ALA A 97 16.96 -33.54 17.13
CA ALA A 97 18.09 -33.48 16.19
C ALA A 97 17.72 -33.95 14.77
N ALA A 98 16.85 -34.96 14.66
CA ALA A 98 16.38 -35.47 13.37
C ALA A 98 15.42 -34.47 12.69
N SER A 99 14.41 -33.99 13.40
CA SER A 99 13.48 -33.00 12.87
C SER A 99 14.21 -31.70 12.51
N GLY A 100 15.17 -31.28 13.32
CA GLY A 100 15.96 -30.09 13.12
C GLY A 100 16.94 -30.15 11.93
N SER A 101 17.35 -31.32 11.44
CA SER A 101 18.11 -31.40 10.19
C SER A 101 17.22 -31.32 8.95
N ASP A 102 16.01 -31.86 9.05
CA ASP A 102 15.10 -32.04 7.91
C ASP A 102 14.10 -30.88 7.76
N TRP A 103 13.90 -30.10 8.82
CA TRP A 103 12.94 -29.01 8.82
C TRP A 103 13.35 -27.93 7.83
N ALA A 104 12.56 -27.77 6.78
CA ALA A 104 12.64 -26.69 5.81
C ALA A 104 11.23 -26.12 5.68
N PRO A 105 10.83 -25.18 6.55
CA PRO A 105 9.49 -24.61 6.47
C PRO A 105 9.34 -23.96 5.08
N GLY A 106 8.23 -24.27 4.41
CA GLY A 106 7.98 -23.83 3.04
C GLY A 106 7.87 -22.31 2.90
N GLY A 107 7.67 -21.85 1.65
CA GLY A 107 7.64 -20.41 1.32
C GLY A 107 6.44 -19.64 1.84
N ARG A 108 5.36 -20.31 2.28
CA ARG A 108 4.16 -19.67 2.81
C ARG A 108 4.28 -19.40 4.31
N VAL A 109 3.89 -18.22 4.76
CA VAL A 109 3.84 -17.81 6.18
C VAL A 109 2.40 -17.56 6.60
N LEU A 110 1.99 -18.11 7.73
CA LEU A 110 0.72 -17.74 8.37
C LEU A 110 0.97 -16.63 9.38
N VAL A 111 0.21 -15.54 9.28
CA VAL A 111 0.34 -14.38 10.17
C VAL A 111 -0.84 -14.36 11.14
N TYR A 112 -0.53 -14.22 12.44
CA TYR A 112 -1.51 -14.02 13.50
C TYR A 112 -1.22 -12.73 14.28
N GLU A 113 -2.19 -12.26 15.06
CA GLU A 113 -2.08 -10.99 15.78
C GLU A 113 -0.97 -11.03 16.84
N ASP A 114 -1.18 -11.84 17.88
CA ASP A 114 -0.24 -12.00 18.98
C ASP A 114 -0.38 -13.38 19.63
N THR A 115 0.68 -13.84 20.30
CA THR A 115 0.73 -15.20 20.88
C THR A 115 -0.26 -15.37 22.02
N SER A 116 -0.68 -14.28 22.67
CA SER A 116 -1.76 -14.30 23.68
C SER A 116 -3.15 -14.52 23.10
N LYS A 117 -3.34 -14.31 21.79
CA LYS A 117 -4.61 -14.52 21.07
C LYS A 117 -4.73 -15.93 20.48
N LEU A 118 -3.62 -16.68 20.47
CA LEU A 118 -3.57 -18.05 20.00
C LEU A 118 -3.91 -19.02 21.14
N ALA A 119 -4.99 -19.79 20.98
CA ALA A 119 -5.27 -20.92 21.83
C ALA A 119 -4.25 -22.03 21.55
N ILE A 120 -3.64 -22.56 22.60
CA ILE A 120 -2.62 -23.61 22.55
C ILE A 120 -3.15 -24.80 23.35
N ASP A 121 -3.81 -25.72 22.67
CA ASP A 121 -4.41 -26.89 23.28
C ASP A 121 -3.40 -28.03 23.31
N THR A 122 -3.02 -28.49 24.51
CA THR A 122 -2.02 -29.54 24.71
C THR A 122 -2.69 -30.83 25.18
N GLU A 123 -2.40 -31.93 24.49
CA GLU A 123 -2.78 -33.29 24.90
C GLU A 123 -1.51 -34.12 25.12
N VAL A 124 -1.27 -34.54 26.37
CA VAL A 124 -0.14 -35.40 26.74
C VAL A 124 -0.60 -36.85 26.77
N SER A 125 0.18 -37.76 26.19
CA SER A 125 -0.12 -39.20 26.18
C SER A 125 -0.15 -39.79 27.58
N GLU A 126 -0.86 -40.93 27.75
CA GLU A 126 -0.99 -41.61 29.05
C GLU A 126 0.36 -42.04 29.65
N ASP A 127 1.36 -42.34 28.81
CA ASP A 127 2.72 -42.70 29.24
C ASP A 127 3.58 -41.47 29.60
N GLY A 128 3.13 -40.26 29.28
CA GLY A 128 3.83 -39.01 29.55
C GLY A 128 5.02 -38.74 28.63
N GLU A 129 5.26 -39.57 27.61
CA GLU A 129 6.44 -39.52 26.74
C GLU A 129 6.23 -38.68 25.47
N THR A 130 4.97 -38.50 25.06
CA THR A 130 4.59 -37.75 23.86
C THR A 130 3.51 -36.71 24.15
N ALA A 131 3.45 -35.67 23.34
CA ALA A 131 2.36 -34.70 23.40
C ALA A 131 2.00 -34.20 22.00
N THR A 132 0.73 -33.90 21.81
CA THR A 132 0.23 -33.20 20.62
C THR A 132 -0.23 -31.81 21.05
N VAL A 133 0.23 -30.78 20.35
CA VAL A 133 -0.18 -29.39 20.60
C VAL A 133 -0.90 -28.85 19.38
N ARG A 134 -2.12 -28.36 19.56
CA ARG A 134 -2.92 -27.71 18.52
C ARG A 134 -2.95 -26.21 18.74
N LEU A 135 -2.59 -25.47 17.70
CA LEU A 135 -2.59 -24.01 17.64
C LEU A 135 -3.88 -23.55 16.94
N LEU A 136 -4.71 -22.77 17.64
CA LEU A 136 -5.99 -22.26 17.13
C LEU A 136 -6.12 -20.76 17.35
N GLY A 137 -6.44 -20.00 16.32
CA GLY A 137 -6.68 -18.55 16.45
C GLY A 137 -7.07 -17.89 15.13
N SER A 138 -7.44 -16.61 15.17
CA SER A 138 -7.74 -15.86 13.96
C SER A 138 -6.49 -15.71 13.09
N GLN A 139 -6.63 -16.02 11.80
CA GLN A 139 -5.60 -15.74 10.82
C GLN A 139 -5.74 -14.29 10.38
N LEU A 140 -4.68 -13.50 10.46
CA LEU A 140 -4.68 -12.12 9.96
C LEU A 140 -4.36 -12.06 8.47
N ALA A 141 -3.35 -12.84 8.05
CA ALA A 141 -2.89 -12.84 6.68
C ALA A 141 -2.09 -14.09 6.34
N THR A 142 -1.78 -14.22 5.05
CA THR A 142 -0.80 -15.16 4.52
C THR A 142 0.26 -14.39 3.74
N ILE A 143 1.54 -14.66 3.98
CA ILE A 143 2.60 -14.28 3.02
C ILE A 143 2.81 -15.48 2.13
N GLU A 144 2.49 -15.35 0.85
CA GLU A 144 2.63 -16.41 -0.15
C GLU A 144 4.10 -16.69 -0.48
N ALA A 145 4.35 -17.81 -1.15
CA ALA A 145 5.73 -18.20 -1.52
C ALA A 145 6.42 -17.16 -2.41
N GLY A 146 5.65 -16.47 -3.26
CA GLY A 146 6.10 -15.33 -4.06
C GLY A 146 6.27 -14.03 -3.28
N GLY A 147 6.13 -14.03 -1.96
CA GLY A 147 6.27 -12.86 -1.09
C GLY A 147 5.03 -11.96 -1.01
N GLN A 148 3.97 -12.24 -1.76
CA GLN A 148 2.74 -11.45 -1.67
C GLN A 148 2.10 -11.59 -0.29
N TYR A 149 1.81 -10.48 0.38
CA TYR A 149 1.02 -10.47 1.61
C TYR A 149 -0.47 -10.33 1.26
N LEU A 150 -1.25 -11.33 1.65
CA LEU A 150 -2.69 -11.39 1.43
C LEU A 150 -3.43 -11.37 2.76
N PRO A 151 -4.24 -10.34 3.05
CA PRO A 151 -5.19 -10.34 4.16
C PRO A 151 -6.06 -11.60 4.13
N ALA A 152 -6.37 -12.14 5.30
CA ALA A 152 -7.26 -13.28 5.39
C ALA A 152 -8.73 -12.84 5.37
N ASP A 153 -9.59 -13.61 4.70
CA ASP A 153 -11.03 -13.42 4.77
C ASP A 153 -11.54 -13.42 6.22
N SER A 154 -12.58 -12.63 6.48
CA SER A 154 -13.24 -12.58 7.79
C SER A 154 -13.59 -13.98 8.31
N GLY A 155 -13.12 -14.29 9.53
CA GLY A 155 -13.40 -15.57 10.20
C GLY A 155 -12.46 -16.72 9.83
N ARG A 156 -11.46 -16.49 8.98
CA ARG A 156 -10.42 -17.50 8.71
C ARG A 156 -9.57 -17.77 9.95
N VAL A 157 -9.24 -19.04 10.17
CA VAL A 157 -8.51 -19.48 11.38
C VAL A 157 -7.23 -20.20 11.03
N ILE A 158 -6.23 -20.02 11.88
CA ILE A 158 -5.05 -20.88 11.97
C ILE A 158 -5.46 -22.15 12.72
N ASP A 159 -5.16 -23.30 12.13
CA ASP A 159 -5.29 -24.62 12.74
C ASP A 159 -4.05 -25.45 12.38
N VAL A 160 -3.09 -25.50 13.30
CA VAL A 160 -1.79 -26.15 13.10
C VAL A 160 -1.53 -27.11 14.26
N THR A 161 -1.12 -28.34 13.94
CA THR A 161 -0.79 -29.37 14.93
C THR A 161 0.72 -29.60 14.97
N VAL A 162 1.27 -29.73 16.17
CA VAL A 162 2.70 -29.93 16.44
C VAL A 162 2.88 -31.15 17.35
N GLY A 163 3.75 -32.07 16.96
CA GLY A 163 4.08 -33.27 17.74
C GLY A 163 5.35 -33.08 18.58
N LEU A 164 5.31 -33.53 19.83
CA LEU A 164 6.41 -33.43 20.79
C LEU A 164 6.74 -34.80 21.39
N VAL A 165 8.01 -34.97 21.77
CA VAL A 165 8.54 -36.13 22.49
C VAL A 165 9.46 -35.70 23.62
N ARG A 166 9.57 -36.52 24.67
CA ARG A 166 10.62 -36.37 25.68
C ARG A 166 11.94 -36.92 25.17
N ASN A 167 13.02 -36.21 25.44
CA ASN A 167 14.37 -36.66 25.17
C ASN A 167 14.97 -37.44 26.36
N GLY A 168 16.20 -37.94 26.22
CA GLY A 168 16.89 -38.70 27.27
C GLY A 168 17.21 -37.92 28.55
N ASP A 169 17.07 -36.59 28.53
CA ASP A 169 17.25 -35.70 29.69
C ASP A 169 15.89 -35.30 30.33
N ASP A 170 14.81 -36.00 29.99
CA ASP A 170 13.44 -35.75 30.46
C ASP A 170 12.91 -34.35 30.10
N GLN A 171 13.31 -33.84 28.92
CA GLN A 171 12.87 -32.55 28.40
C GLN A 171 12.06 -32.72 27.11
N TRP A 172 11.02 -31.92 26.96
CA TRP A 172 10.24 -31.85 25.72
C TRP A 172 11.06 -31.30 24.56
N ARG A 173 10.90 -31.92 23.38
CA ARG A 173 11.40 -31.45 22.09
C ARG A 173 10.36 -31.68 21.01
N ILE A 174 10.32 -30.81 20.01
CA ILE A 174 9.38 -30.90 18.89
C ILE A 174 9.90 -31.95 17.90
N SER A 175 9.13 -33.02 17.73
CA SER A 175 9.41 -34.10 16.77
C SER A 175 8.73 -33.87 15.42
N GLU A 176 7.57 -33.22 15.41
CA GLU A 176 6.79 -32.94 14.20
C GLU A 176 6.49 -31.44 14.16
N PRO A 177 7.45 -30.61 13.71
CA PRO A 177 7.24 -29.17 13.58
C PRO A 177 6.25 -28.86 12.43
N PRO A 178 5.62 -27.67 12.44
CA PRO A 178 4.86 -27.18 11.30
C PRO A 178 5.72 -27.16 10.02
N ASP A 179 5.09 -27.45 8.88
CA ASP A 179 5.69 -27.43 7.54
C ASP A 179 5.84 -26.01 6.96
N ARG A 180 5.39 -25.00 7.70
CA ARG A 180 5.36 -23.59 7.32
C ARG A 180 5.64 -22.70 8.53
N LEU A 181 6.05 -21.46 8.26
CA LEU A 181 6.24 -20.48 9.32
C LEU A 181 4.88 -20.00 9.84
N VAL A 182 4.79 -19.80 11.15
CA VAL A 182 3.63 -19.22 11.83
C VAL A 182 4.17 -18.07 12.66
N LEU A 183 3.96 -16.83 12.20
CA LEU A 183 4.58 -15.63 12.74
C LEU A 183 3.53 -14.67 13.30
N SER A 184 3.84 -13.99 14.40
CA SER A 184 3.01 -12.87 14.85
C SER A 184 3.19 -11.68 13.92
N ARG A 185 2.23 -10.74 13.89
CA ARG A 185 2.36 -9.48 13.14
C ARG A 185 3.65 -8.75 13.52
N SER A 186 3.95 -8.64 14.81
CA SER A 186 5.19 -8.03 15.29
C SER A 186 6.47 -8.74 14.83
N ASP A 187 6.45 -10.06 14.62
CA ASP A 187 7.60 -10.77 14.05
C ASP A 187 7.75 -10.46 12.55
N VAL A 188 6.64 -10.32 11.82
CA VAL A 188 6.65 -9.90 10.42
C VAL A 188 7.19 -8.47 10.30
N ASP A 189 6.66 -7.51 11.06
CA ASP A 189 7.08 -6.11 11.03
C ASP A 189 8.59 -5.95 11.29
N LEU A 190 9.13 -6.79 12.17
CA LEU A 190 10.54 -6.78 12.50
C LEU A 190 11.41 -7.48 11.45
N ALA A 191 11.01 -8.68 11.05
CA ALA A 191 11.85 -9.59 10.28
C ALA A 191 11.65 -9.50 8.77
N TYR A 192 10.57 -8.89 8.28
CA TYR A 192 10.28 -8.70 6.86
C TYR A 192 10.35 -7.22 6.47
N ARG A 193 10.57 -6.98 5.18
CA ARG A 193 10.45 -5.67 4.54
C ARG A 193 9.61 -5.82 3.29
N SER A 194 8.73 -4.86 3.09
CA SER A 194 8.02 -4.64 1.84
C SER A 194 8.96 -3.96 0.84
N LEU A 195 9.09 -4.54 -0.34
CA LEU A 195 9.88 -4.05 -1.47
C LEU A 195 9.08 -4.29 -2.75
N ASN A 196 9.20 -3.42 -3.75
CA ASN A 196 8.48 -3.57 -5.01
C ASN A 196 9.30 -4.33 -6.05
N LEU A 197 8.68 -5.28 -6.74
CA LEU A 197 9.08 -5.68 -8.08
C LEU A 197 8.38 -4.74 -9.07
N TYR A 198 9.02 -4.41 -10.19
CA TYR A 198 8.41 -3.52 -11.19
C TYR A 198 8.16 -4.28 -12.49
N PHE A 199 6.92 -4.26 -12.96
CA PHE A 199 6.47 -4.87 -14.23
C PHE A 199 5.87 -3.82 -15.15
N PHE A 200 5.65 -4.12 -16.43
CA PHE A 200 5.04 -3.15 -17.34
C PHE A 200 3.51 -3.23 -17.30
N ASN A 201 2.86 -2.08 -17.45
CA ASN A 201 1.47 -2.04 -17.86
C ASN A 201 1.31 -2.55 -19.31
N ARG A 202 0.06 -2.70 -19.77
CA ARG A 202 -0.30 -3.35 -21.04
C ARG A 202 0.40 -2.79 -22.29
N ASP A 203 0.55 -1.47 -22.41
CA ASP A 203 1.20 -0.84 -23.56
C ASP A 203 2.71 -0.59 -23.35
N ARG A 204 3.20 -0.95 -22.16
CA ARG A 204 4.57 -0.73 -21.68
C ARG A 204 4.96 0.74 -21.60
N SER A 205 3.99 1.62 -21.35
CA SER A 205 4.24 3.04 -21.11
C SER A 205 4.71 3.33 -19.68
N THR A 206 4.41 2.44 -18.73
CA THR A 206 4.56 2.71 -17.30
C THR A 206 4.91 1.44 -16.55
N LEU A 207 5.78 1.54 -15.55
CA LEU A 207 6.05 0.45 -14.63
C LEU A 207 5.02 0.41 -13.50
N VAL A 208 4.64 -0.80 -13.10
CA VAL A 208 3.63 -1.10 -12.09
C VAL A 208 4.35 -1.76 -10.92
N PRO A 209 4.29 -1.16 -9.72
CA PRO A 209 4.81 -1.78 -8.50
C PRO A 209 4.00 -3.01 -8.10
N ASP A 210 4.70 -4.10 -7.82
CA ASP A 210 4.20 -5.37 -7.31
C ASP A 210 4.89 -5.67 -5.97
N PRO A 211 4.27 -5.31 -4.83
CA PRO A 211 4.90 -5.37 -3.52
C PRO A 211 5.08 -6.81 -3.03
N VAL A 212 6.28 -7.10 -2.52
CA VAL A 212 6.65 -8.39 -1.94
C VAL A 212 7.32 -8.24 -0.58
N PHE A 213 6.89 -9.07 0.37
CA PHE A 213 7.46 -9.18 1.70
C PHE A 213 8.67 -10.12 1.68
N LEU A 214 9.85 -9.55 1.93
CA LEU A 214 11.10 -10.30 2.00
C LEU A 214 11.70 -10.32 3.40
N PRO A 215 12.21 -11.48 3.87
CA PRO A 215 12.90 -11.52 5.14
C PRO A 215 14.20 -10.73 5.07
N VAL A 216 14.42 -9.85 6.05
CA VAL A 216 15.66 -9.09 6.22
C VAL A 216 16.76 -10.08 6.59
N SER A 217 17.59 -10.40 5.62
CA SER A 217 18.78 -11.21 5.80
C SER A 217 19.99 -10.44 5.27
N SER A 218 21.12 -10.58 5.96
CA SER A 218 22.23 -9.63 5.86
C SER A 218 22.86 -9.48 4.47
N ASP A 219 22.71 -10.46 3.55
CA ASP A 219 23.57 -10.51 2.35
C ASP A 219 22.88 -10.94 1.03
N ARG A 220 21.54 -11.13 0.99
CA ARG A 220 20.90 -11.80 -0.17
C ARG A 220 19.61 -11.16 -0.72
N SER A 221 19.24 -9.97 -0.28
CA SER A 221 18.00 -9.30 -0.75
C SER A 221 18.04 -8.99 -2.26
N ALA A 222 19.16 -8.46 -2.77
CA ALA A 222 19.32 -8.18 -4.20
C ALA A 222 19.18 -9.44 -5.06
N THR A 223 19.90 -10.52 -4.69
CA THR A 223 19.78 -11.83 -5.35
C THR A 223 18.35 -12.36 -5.36
N ARG A 224 17.62 -12.20 -4.25
CA ARG A 224 16.24 -12.69 -4.13
C ARG A 224 15.28 -11.88 -4.99
N LEU A 225 15.35 -10.56 -4.93
CA LEU A 225 14.52 -9.66 -5.75
C LEU A 225 14.73 -9.92 -7.24
N VAL A 226 15.98 -10.02 -7.71
CA VAL A 226 16.26 -10.32 -9.12
C VAL A 226 15.66 -11.66 -9.54
N LYS A 227 15.80 -12.70 -8.70
CA LYS A 227 15.23 -14.01 -9.01
C LYS A 227 13.71 -13.98 -9.11
N MET A 228 13.04 -13.28 -8.18
CA MET A 228 11.59 -13.12 -8.20
C MET A 228 11.13 -12.30 -9.41
N LEU A 229 11.83 -11.21 -9.73
CA LEU A 229 11.53 -10.38 -10.91
C LEU A 229 11.58 -11.17 -12.22
N VAL A 230 12.59 -12.06 -12.34
CA VAL A 230 12.78 -12.92 -13.53
C VAL A 230 11.76 -14.06 -13.57
N GLU A 231 11.37 -14.60 -12.41
CA GLU A 231 10.34 -15.64 -12.29
C GLU A 231 8.96 -15.11 -12.70
N GLY A 232 8.63 -13.87 -12.33
CA GLY A 232 7.42 -13.18 -12.76
C GLY A 232 6.72 -12.41 -11.64
N PRO A 233 5.58 -11.76 -11.97
CA PRO A 233 4.75 -11.06 -11.00
C PRO A 233 4.07 -12.01 -10.00
N THR A 234 3.51 -11.44 -8.94
CA THR A 234 2.65 -12.16 -8.00
C THR A 234 1.41 -12.71 -8.71
N GLU A 235 0.86 -13.82 -8.21
CA GLU A 235 -0.32 -14.49 -8.82
C GLU A 235 -1.50 -13.54 -8.99
N TRP A 236 -1.66 -12.58 -8.07
CA TRP A 236 -2.71 -11.59 -8.15
C TRP A 236 -2.51 -10.61 -9.30
N LEU A 237 -1.29 -10.09 -9.50
CA LEU A 237 -1.02 -9.05 -10.49
C LEU A 237 -0.74 -9.59 -11.90
N ASP A 238 -0.34 -10.86 -12.03
CA ASP A 238 0.11 -11.50 -13.28
C ASP A 238 -0.79 -11.25 -14.51
N THR A 239 -2.10 -11.23 -14.30
CA THR A 239 -3.06 -11.03 -15.41
C THR A 239 -3.21 -9.57 -15.88
N ALA A 240 -2.63 -8.60 -15.16
CA ALA A 240 -2.76 -7.17 -15.42
C ALA A 240 -1.46 -6.52 -15.92
N VAL A 241 -0.31 -7.21 -15.80
CA VAL A 241 1.02 -6.67 -16.13
C VAL A 241 1.79 -7.57 -17.09
N GLU A 242 2.88 -7.05 -17.65
CA GLU A 242 3.80 -7.77 -18.53
C GLU A 242 5.24 -7.75 -18.01
N SER A 243 5.93 -8.87 -18.14
CA SER A 243 7.39 -8.92 -17.95
C SER A 243 8.13 -8.69 -19.28
N ALA A 244 9.26 -7.99 -19.21
CA ALA A 244 10.22 -7.91 -20.31
C ALA A 244 11.15 -9.13 -20.34
N PHE A 245 11.29 -9.85 -19.21
CA PHE A 245 11.98 -11.12 -19.18
C PHE A 245 11.18 -12.18 -19.95
N PRO A 246 11.84 -13.02 -20.77
CA PRO A 246 11.17 -14.13 -21.44
C PRO A 246 10.49 -15.08 -20.47
N GLU A 247 9.33 -15.62 -20.86
CA GLU A 247 8.63 -16.64 -20.07
C GLU A 247 9.53 -17.85 -19.80
N GLY A 248 9.62 -18.28 -18.54
CA GLY A 248 10.47 -19.39 -18.10
C GLY A 248 11.97 -19.08 -18.07
N ALA A 249 12.37 -17.81 -18.24
CA ALA A 249 13.75 -17.40 -18.06
C ALA A 249 14.23 -17.70 -16.63
N THR A 250 15.53 -17.94 -16.49
CA THR A 250 16.17 -18.10 -15.19
C THR A 250 17.38 -17.19 -15.10
N ALA A 251 17.72 -16.77 -13.87
CA ALA A 251 18.83 -15.88 -13.63
C ALA A 251 19.79 -16.41 -12.56
N ASP A 252 21.07 -16.43 -12.92
CA ASP A 252 22.18 -16.54 -11.99
C ASP A 252 22.58 -15.15 -11.54
N VAL A 253 22.68 -14.95 -10.22
CA VAL A 253 22.96 -13.63 -9.64
C VAL A 253 24.15 -13.73 -8.70
N ALA A 254 25.17 -12.93 -8.99
CA ALA A 254 26.32 -12.74 -8.12
C ALA A 254 26.24 -11.37 -7.44
N TYR A 255 26.58 -11.31 -6.16
CA TYR A 255 26.70 -10.08 -5.40
C TYR A 255 28.11 -10.02 -4.80
N ASP A 256 28.83 -8.94 -5.08
CA ASP A 256 30.19 -8.69 -4.57
C ASP A 256 30.32 -7.22 -4.18
N SER A 257 30.37 -6.94 -2.87
CA SER A 257 30.63 -5.61 -2.32
C SER A 257 29.84 -4.46 -3.00
N GLY A 258 28.53 -4.64 -3.18
CA GLY A 258 27.64 -3.63 -3.78
C GLY A 258 27.42 -3.78 -5.29
N ARG A 259 28.23 -4.60 -5.97
CA ARG A 259 28.05 -4.94 -7.39
C ARG A 259 27.13 -6.15 -7.54
N VAL A 260 26.08 -5.99 -8.34
CA VAL A 260 25.15 -7.06 -8.73
C VAL A 260 25.42 -7.44 -10.18
N THR A 261 25.77 -8.70 -10.44
CA THR A 261 25.86 -9.24 -11.79
C THR A 261 24.74 -10.23 -12.02
N VAL A 262 23.90 -9.96 -13.01
CA VAL A 262 22.76 -10.79 -13.41
C VAL A 262 23.06 -11.44 -14.75
N GLU A 263 23.11 -12.77 -14.78
CA GLU A 263 23.21 -13.55 -16.02
C GLU A 263 21.89 -14.26 -16.26
N VAL A 264 21.20 -13.89 -17.33
CA VAL A 264 19.91 -14.46 -17.73
C VAL A 264 20.14 -15.47 -18.85
N ASP A 265 19.71 -16.72 -18.62
CA ASP A 265 19.75 -17.78 -19.63
C ASP A 265 18.53 -17.65 -20.56
N ALA A 266 18.64 -16.72 -21.51
CA ALA A 266 17.65 -16.49 -22.56
C ALA A 266 18.27 -15.79 -23.77
N ASP A 267 17.53 -15.70 -24.88
CA ASP A 267 17.90 -14.85 -26.01
C ASP A 267 17.80 -13.37 -25.63
N ALA A 268 18.84 -12.58 -25.94
CA ALA A 268 18.90 -11.14 -25.61
C ALA A 268 17.74 -10.31 -26.21
N GLY A 269 17.10 -10.81 -27.26
CA GLY A 269 15.89 -10.23 -27.82
C GLY A 269 16.09 -8.87 -28.51
N SER A 270 14.98 -8.14 -28.67
CA SER A 270 14.97 -6.83 -29.33
C SER A 270 15.58 -5.72 -28.45
N GLU A 271 15.90 -4.57 -29.04
CA GLU A 271 16.33 -3.38 -28.27
C GLU A 271 15.26 -2.95 -27.25
N LYS A 272 13.97 -2.99 -27.63
CA LYS A 272 12.84 -2.71 -26.71
C LYS A 272 12.81 -3.70 -25.54
N GLN A 273 13.13 -4.97 -25.78
CA GLN A 273 13.16 -5.99 -24.74
C GLN A 273 14.35 -5.78 -23.78
N ARG A 274 15.53 -5.45 -24.33
CA ARG A 274 16.73 -5.11 -23.54
C ARG A 274 16.50 -3.89 -22.67
N PHE A 275 15.92 -2.82 -23.23
CA PHE A 275 15.49 -1.66 -22.47
C PHE A 275 14.51 -2.04 -21.35
N GLY A 276 13.52 -2.88 -21.64
CA GLY A 276 12.54 -3.33 -20.66
C GLY A 276 13.16 -4.10 -19.48
N MET A 277 14.05 -5.07 -19.77
CA MET A 277 14.75 -5.83 -18.73
C MET A 277 15.62 -4.92 -17.84
N GLY A 278 16.33 -3.97 -18.47
CA GLY A 278 17.12 -2.96 -17.76
C GLY A 278 16.25 -2.07 -16.87
N ALA A 279 15.12 -1.59 -17.37
CA ALA A 279 14.19 -0.74 -16.62
C ALA A 279 13.66 -1.46 -15.36
N GLN A 280 13.15 -2.68 -15.52
CA GLN A 280 12.62 -3.45 -14.40
C GLN A 280 13.68 -3.71 -13.32
N LEU A 281 14.91 -4.04 -13.71
CA LEU A 281 16.01 -4.27 -12.78
C LEU A 281 16.45 -3.01 -12.05
N VAL A 282 16.62 -1.90 -12.78
CA VAL A 282 17.09 -0.63 -12.19
C VAL A 282 16.07 -0.09 -11.19
N TRP A 283 14.78 -0.06 -11.54
CA TRP A 283 13.72 0.34 -10.60
C TRP A 283 13.59 -0.60 -9.40
N THR A 284 13.74 -1.92 -9.61
CA THR A 284 13.67 -2.88 -8.49
C THR A 284 14.85 -2.73 -7.53
N LEU A 285 16.07 -2.59 -8.06
CA LEU A 285 17.30 -2.58 -7.24
C LEU A 285 17.63 -1.21 -6.65
N SER A 286 17.16 -0.10 -7.22
CA SER A 286 17.39 1.25 -6.70
C SER A 286 16.81 1.46 -5.29
N GLN A 287 15.83 0.66 -4.89
CA GLN A 287 15.26 0.64 -3.54
C GLN A 287 16.26 0.15 -2.48
N LEU A 288 17.34 -0.53 -2.88
CA LEU A 288 18.32 -1.11 -1.98
C LEU A 288 19.54 -0.19 -1.79
N ASN A 289 19.75 0.30 -0.56
CA ASN A 289 20.92 1.10 -0.20
C ASN A 289 22.27 0.37 -0.38
N GLY A 290 22.26 -0.96 -0.52
CA GLY A 290 23.46 -1.80 -0.65
C GLY A 290 23.84 -2.15 -2.09
N VAL A 291 23.11 -1.65 -3.10
CA VAL A 291 23.45 -1.89 -4.51
C VAL A 291 24.04 -0.61 -5.09
N GLU A 292 25.33 -0.67 -5.40
CA GLU A 292 26.08 0.44 -5.96
C GLU A 292 26.23 0.29 -7.48
N GLU A 293 26.15 -0.92 -8.03
CA GLU A 293 26.37 -1.19 -9.44
C GLU A 293 25.58 -2.40 -9.95
N LEU A 294 25.15 -2.34 -11.22
CA LEU A 294 24.45 -3.42 -11.91
C LEU A 294 25.12 -3.75 -13.24
N THR A 295 25.42 -5.03 -13.46
CA THR A 295 25.78 -5.59 -14.76
C THR A 295 24.72 -6.60 -15.18
N LEU A 296 24.04 -6.36 -16.31
CA LEU A 296 23.08 -7.29 -16.90
C LEU A 296 23.71 -7.99 -18.11
N ARG A 297 23.64 -9.32 -18.12
CA ARG A 297 24.06 -10.15 -19.25
C ARG A 297 22.94 -11.10 -19.64
N VAL A 298 22.66 -11.20 -20.93
CA VAL A 298 21.60 -12.06 -21.46
C VAL A 298 22.18 -12.89 -22.60
N GLY A 299 22.16 -14.21 -22.45
CA GLY A 299 22.80 -15.13 -23.40
C GLY A 299 24.31 -14.88 -23.56
N GLY A 300 24.99 -14.40 -22.50
CA GLY A 300 26.41 -14.05 -22.49
C GLY A 300 26.76 -12.65 -23.04
N GLU A 301 25.81 -11.94 -23.65
CA GLU A 301 25.97 -10.56 -24.13
C GLU A 301 25.66 -9.57 -23.00
N GLU A 302 26.56 -8.62 -22.77
CA GLU A 302 26.35 -7.53 -21.81
C GLU A 302 25.39 -6.50 -22.39
N ILE A 303 24.37 -6.14 -21.62
CA ILE A 303 23.33 -5.19 -22.00
C ILE A 303 23.70 -3.81 -21.43
N ASP A 304 23.71 -2.81 -22.31
CA ASP A 304 23.94 -1.42 -21.92
C ASP A 304 22.79 -0.89 -21.07
N ILE A 305 23.11 -0.27 -19.95
CA ILE A 305 22.15 0.35 -19.03
C ILE A 305 22.23 1.87 -19.25
N PRO A 306 21.19 2.51 -19.81
CA PRO A 306 21.16 3.95 -19.98
C PRO A 306 21.41 4.70 -18.66
N GLY A 307 22.23 5.74 -18.72
CA GLY A 307 22.63 6.54 -17.55
C GLY A 307 23.79 5.97 -16.74
N ALA A 308 24.17 4.70 -16.94
CA ALA A 308 25.28 4.12 -16.22
C ALA A 308 26.63 4.58 -16.81
N ASP A 309 27.51 5.13 -15.98
CA ASP A 309 28.90 5.48 -16.34
C ASP A 309 29.89 4.29 -16.13
N GLY A 310 29.36 3.06 -16.12
CA GLY A 310 30.13 1.81 -16.08
C GLY A 310 30.49 1.26 -14.70
N ASP A 311 30.47 2.08 -13.63
CA ASP A 311 30.80 1.66 -12.26
C ASP A 311 29.73 2.10 -11.23
N SER A 312 28.52 2.49 -11.68
CA SER A 312 27.44 2.90 -10.79
C SER A 312 26.06 2.51 -11.31
N LEU A 313 25.16 2.11 -10.43
CA LEU A 313 23.73 2.02 -10.67
C LEU A 313 23.19 3.45 -10.82
N PRO A 314 22.69 3.84 -12.01
CA PRO A 314 22.14 5.16 -12.19
C PRO A 314 20.82 5.31 -11.42
N PRO A 315 20.46 6.54 -11.00
CA PRO A 315 19.07 6.86 -10.67
C PRO A 315 18.16 6.39 -11.82
N PRO A 316 17.01 5.75 -11.53
CA PRO A 316 16.13 5.24 -12.59
C PRO A 316 15.70 6.32 -13.60
N GLU A 317 15.60 7.57 -13.17
CA GLU A 317 15.22 8.72 -13.98
C GLU A 317 16.26 9.03 -15.08
N ASP A 318 17.54 8.69 -14.87
CA ASP A 318 18.66 8.95 -15.79
C ASP A 318 18.70 7.97 -16.99
N GLY A 319 17.56 7.39 -17.37
CA GLY A 319 17.49 6.44 -18.48
C GLY A 319 16.13 5.81 -18.69
N TYR A 320 15.30 5.79 -17.64
CA TYR A 320 14.00 5.09 -17.63
C TYR A 320 12.83 5.99 -17.20
N GLU A 321 12.99 7.32 -17.23
CA GLU A 321 11.92 8.28 -16.92
C GLU A 321 10.67 8.09 -17.80
N SER A 322 10.84 7.62 -19.04
CA SER A 322 9.72 7.36 -19.95
C SER A 322 8.79 6.23 -19.50
N VAL A 323 9.19 5.43 -18.51
CA VAL A 323 8.42 4.32 -17.94
C VAL A 323 8.26 4.44 -16.43
N ASN A 324 8.39 5.67 -15.91
CA ASN A 324 8.35 5.99 -14.49
C ASN A 324 7.05 5.46 -13.84
N PRO A 325 7.13 4.72 -12.71
CA PRO A 325 5.98 4.10 -12.06
C PRO A 325 4.98 5.09 -11.44
N SER A 326 5.33 6.38 -11.35
CA SER A 326 4.38 7.43 -11.00
C SER A 326 3.27 7.61 -12.05
N GLY A 327 3.50 7.17 -13.29
CA GLY A 327 2.60 7.43 -14.43
C GLY A 327 2.56 8.91 -14.84
N VAL A 328 3.48 9.73 -14.35
CA VAL A 328 3.49 11.19 -14.53
C VAL A 328 4.88 11.64 -14.96
N THR A 329 5.01 12.19 -16.17
CA THR A 329 6.30 12.69 -16.71
C THR A 329 6.43 14.22 -16.64
N GLY A 330 5.55 14.88 -15.90
CA GLY A 330 5.43 16.34 -15.86
C GLY A 330 4.87 16.85 -14.53
N ARG A 331 4.68 18.16 -14.39
CA ARG A 331 4.10 18.72 -13.16
C ARG A 331 2.59 18.85 -13.30
N LEU A 332 1.86 18.05 -12.53
CA LEU A 332 0.40 18.15 -12.43
C LEU A 332 0.00 19.42 -11.67
N ARG A 333 -1.17 19.96 -12.03
CA ARG A 333 -1.84 21.05 -11.30
C ARG A 333 -3.01 20.48 -10.52
N ALA A 334 -3.40 21.13 -9.43
CA ALA A 334 -4.65 20.79 -8.76
C ALA A 334 -5.80 21.61 -9.35
N TYR A 335 -7.00 21.05 -9.34
CA TYR A 335 -8.22 21.68 -9.82
C TYR A 335 -9.25 21.76 -8.70
N PHE A 336 -10.03 22.83 -8.64
CA PHE A 336 -11.05 23.02 -7.61
C PHE A 336 -12.22 23.86 -8.14
N LEU A 337 -13.32 23.85 -7.40
CA LEU A 337 -14.51 24.65 -7.70
C LEU A 337 -14.60 25.87 -6.79
N ARG A 338 -14.97 27.01 -7.37
CA ARG A 338 -15.34 28.24 -6.66
C ARG A 338 -16.40 28.97 -7.45
N ASP A 339 -17.51 29.34 -6.81
CA ASP A 339 -18.65 30.02 -7.43
C ASP A 339 -19.20 29.29 -8.68
N GLY A 340 -19.19 27.95 -8.66
CA GLY A 340 -19.61 27.11 -9.79
C GLY A 340 -18.64 27.10 -10.99
N GLN A 341 -17.46 27.71 -10.85
CA GLN A 341 -16.42 27.76 -11.88
C GLN A 341 -15.22 26.89 -11.48
N MET A 342 -14.59 26.26 -12.46
CA MET A 342 -13.37 25.51 -12.24
C MET A 342 -12.12 26.39 -12.33
N TRP A 343 -11.22 26.18 -11.38
CA TRP A 343 -9.94 26.86 -11.25
C TRP A 343 -8.80 25.85 -11.12
N ALA A 344 -7.66 26.16 -11.71
CA ALA A 344 -6.41 25.45 -11.54
C ALA A 344 -5.55 26.18 -10.49
N LEU A 345 -4.89 25.40 -9.64
CA LEU A 345 -3.91 25.82 -8.66
C LEU A 345 -2.52 25.39 -9.13
N GLU A 346 -1.69 26.35 -9.48
CA GLU A 346 -0.34 26.12 -10.00
C GLU A 346 0.72 26.48 -8.99
N ARG A 347 1.78 25.67 -8.93
CA ARG A 347 2.92 25.93 -8.06
C ARG A 347 4.23 25.87 -8.85
N GLU A 348 4.94 27.00 -8.89
CA GLU A 348 6.23 27.11 -9.57
C GLU A 348 7.36 26.46 -8.77
N SER A 349 7.30 26.52 -7.45
CA SER A 349 8.18 25.79 -6.52
C SER A 349 7.57 25.66 -5.13
N GLU A 350 8.13 24.78 -4.30
CA GLU A 350 7.72 24.61 -2.91
C GLU A 350 7.83 25.91 -2.08
N ASP A 351 8.72 26.83 -2.43
CA ASP A 351 8.84 28.11 -1.70
C ASP A 351 7.85 29.19 -2.15
N THR A 352 7.17 28.98 -3.28
CA THR A 352 6.25 29.98 -3.84
C THR A 352 4.81 29.75 -3.41
N LYS A 353 4.08 30.85 -3.23
CA LYS A 353 2.63 30.77 -3.06
C LYS A 353 2.00 30.22 -4.32
N PRO A 354 1.05 29.27 -4.21
CA PRO A 354 0.29 28.81 -5.35
C PRO A 354 -0.42 29.96 -6.07
N GLN A 355 -0.47 29.90 -7.40
CA GLN A 355 -1.19 30.83 -8.25
C GLN A 355 -2.49 30.19 -8.75
N GLU A 356 -3.55 30.99 -8.78
CA GLU A 356 -4.86 30.54 -9.22
C GLU A 356 -5.12 30.99 -10.66
N ARG A 357 -5.63 30.10 -11.50
CA ARG A 357 -6.09 30.44 -12.84
C ARG A 357 -7.41 29.77 -13.15
N ARG A 358 -8.36 30.56 -13.62
CA ARG A 358 -9.62 30.04 -14.15
C ARG A 358 -9.36 29.14 -15.35
N VAL A 359 -9.95 27.94 -15.35
CA VAL A 359 -9.84 26.99 -16.47
C VAL A 359 -10.52 27.59 -17.71
N PRO A 360 -9.94 27.54 -18.91
CA PRO A 360 -10.63 28.01 -20.11
C PRO A 360 -11.81 27.09 -20.51
N GLY A 361 -12.74 27.65 -21.29
CA GLY A 361 -13.91 26.92 -21.78
C GLY A 361 -15.03 26.75 -20.75
N ALA A 362 -16.00 25.89 -21.07
CA ALA A 362 -17.17 25.64 -20.24
C ALA A 362 -16.88 25.33 -18.76
N PRO A 363 -15.79 24.61 -18.39
CA PRO A 363 -15.46 24.36 -16.99
C PRO A 363 -15.23 25.63 -16.16
N GLY A 364 -14.46 26.60 -16.67
CA GLY A 364 -14.31 27.87 -15.97
C GLY A 364 -15.49 28.81 -16.17
N ASP A 365 -16.25 28.67 -17.26
CA ASP A 365 -17.39 29.55 -17.56
C ASP A 365 -18.51 29.48 -16.52
N GLY A 366 -18.64 28.36 -15.81
CA GLY A 366 -19.66 28.16 -14.79
C GLY A 366 -21.06 27.99 -15.37
N GLY A 367 -21.14 27.53 -16.62
CA GLY A 367 -22.40 27.26 -17.32
C GLY A 367 -23.11 25.99 -16.87
N ALA A 368 -22.45 25.15 -16.06
CA ALA A 368 -23.02 23.95 -15.44
C ALA A 368 -22.42 23.78 -14.04
N VAL A 369 -23.27 23.46 -13.06
CA VAL A 369 -22.83 23.12 -11.70
C VAL A 369 -22.49 21.64 -11.67
N LEU A 370 -21.23 21.34 -11.37
CA LEU A 370 -20.74 19.98 -11.17
C LEU A 370 -20.76 19.65 -9.69
N GLU A 371 -21.33 18.50 -9.35
CA GLU A 371 -21.33 17.96 -8.00
C GLU A 371 -20.02 17.21 -7.72
N ARG A 372 -19.55 16.44 -8.70
CA ARG A 372 -18.25 15.77 -8.71
C ARG A 372 -17.54 16.05 -10.03
N HIS A 373 -16.21 16.06 -10.02
CA HIS A 373 -15.42 16.20 -11.23
C HIS A 373 -14.10 15.43 -11.14
N ALA A 374 -13.50 15.17 -12.30
CA ALA A 374 -12.17 14.64 -12.45
C ALA A 374 -11.53 15.22 -13.71
N VAL A 375 -10.20 15.31 -13.71
CA VAL A 375 -9.42 15.89 -14.81
C VAL A 375 -8.54 14.79 -15.39
N SER A 376 -8.49 14.70 -16.73
CA SER A 376 -7.62 13.75 -17.42
C SER A 376 -6.14 14.00 -17.09
N LEU A 377 -5.29 12.98 -17.14
CA LEU A 377 -3.87 13.11 -16.76
C LEU A 377 -3.08 14.09 -17.64
N ASP A 378 -3.48 14.26 -18.90
CA ASP A 378 -2.95 15.27 -19.81
C ASP A 378 -3.53 16.68 -19.58
N GLU A 379 -4.51 16.79 -18.68
CA GLU A 379 -5.19 18.02 -18.27
C GLU A 379 -5.99 18.72 -19.38
N ASP A 380 -6.26 18.01 -20.48
CA ASP A 380 -6.98 18.54 -21.63
C ASP A 380 -8.50 18.36 -21.52
N GLU A 381 -8.99 17.44 -20.67
CA GLU A 381 -10.41 17.12 -20.50
C GLU A 381 -10.86 17.13 -19.03
N VAL A 382 -12.10 17.58 -18.83
CA VAL A 382 -12.80 17.56 -17.53
C VAL A 382 -14.04 16.69 -17.68
N GLY A 383 -14.10 15.63 -16.88
CA GLY A 383 -15.32 14.86 -16.64
C GLY A 383 -16.05 15.43 -15.42
N GLY A 384 -17.37 15.38 -15.42
CA GLY A 384 -18.16 15.81 -14.29
C GLY A 384 -19.54 15.17 -14.21
N ILE A 385 -19.99 14.93 -12.98
CA ILE A 385 -21.37 14.57 -12.67
C ILE A 385 -22.11 15.87 -12.35
N ARG A 386 -23.21 16.14 -13.07
CA ARG A 386 -24.05 17.31 -12.78
C ARG A 386 -24.81 17.13 -11.47
N ALA A 387 -25.22 18.26 -10.88
CA ALA A 387 -26.05 18.26 -9.68
C ALA A 387 -27.24 17.30 -9.80
N GLY A 388 -27.37 16.41 -8.82
CA GLY A 388 -28.43 15.39 -8.76
C GLY A 388 -28.06 14.05 -9.38
N GLY A 389 -26.82 13.85 -9.84
CA GLY A 389 -26.30 12.53 -10.20
C GLY A 389 -26.76 11.98 -11.56
N GLN A 390 -27.68 12.63 -12.27
CA GLN A 390 -28.40 12.03 -13.41
C GLN A 390 -27.70 12.11 -14.78
N GLU A 391 -26.59 12.84 -14.87
CA GLU A 391 -25.92 13.11 -16.14
C GLU A 391 -24.42 13.28 -15.94
N VAL A 392 -23.64 12.52 -16.73
CA VAL A 392 -22.19 12.70 -16.84
C VAL A 392 -21.89 13.52 -18.07
N VAL A 393 -21.05 14.54 -17.90
CA VAL A 393 -20.59 15.43 -18.97
C VAL A 393 -19.08 15.45 -19.09
N VAL A 394 -18.60 15.69 -20.30
CA VAL A 394 -17.18 15.94 -20.59
C VAL A 394 -17.03 17.27 -21.33
N ALA A 395 -15.98 18.03 -21.01
CA ALA A 395 -15.58 19.21 -21.75
C ALA A 395 -14.06 19.35 -21.81
N GLY A 396 -13.53 19.80 -22.96
CA GLY A 396 -12.12 20.17 -23.05
C GLY A 396 -11.80 21.45 -22.26
N THR A 397 -10.53 21.62 -21.87
CA THR A 397 -10.04 22.80 -21.10
C THR A 397 -9.57 23.96 -21.99
N ALA A 398 -9.79 23.87 -23.30
CA ALA A 398 -9.51 24.94 -24.26
C ALA A 398 -10.62 26.01 -24.32
N THR A 399 -10.26 27.21 -24.77
CA THR A 399 -11.24 28.30 -24.96
C THR A 399 -12.27 27.92 -26.02
N GLY A 400 -13.56 28.06 -25.68
CA GLY A 400 -14.68 27.76 -26.59
C GLY A 400 -15.19 26.32 -26.51
N SER A 401 -14.57 25.46 -25.71
CA SER A 401 -15.09 24.12 -25.39
C SER A 401 -16.43 24.20 -24.67
N ALA A 402 -17.31 23.24 -24.95
CA ALA A 402 -18.62 23.10 -24.34
C ALA A 402 -18.77 21.72 -23.69
N TYR A 403 -19.60 21.62 -22.66
CA TYR A 403 -19.99 20.33 -22.09
C TYR A 403 -20.81 19.52 -23.10
N SER A 404 -20.42 18.27 -23.29
CA SER A 404 -21.19 17.24 -23.97
C SER A 404 -21.65 16.20 -22.94
N ALA A 405 -22.92 15.84 -22.98
CA ALA A 405 -23.43 14.69 -22.21
C ALA A 405 -22.86 13.40 -22.81
N VAL A 406 -22.37 12.50 -21.95
CA VAL A 406 -21.80 11.21 -22.36
C VAL A 406 -22.54 10.04 -21.72
N LEU A 407 -23.15 10.24 -20.56
CA LEU A 407 -24.10 9.32 -19.93
C LEU A 407 -25.30 10.11 -19.38
N SER A 408 -26.49 9.52 -19.35
CA SER A 408 -27.72 10.18 -18.89
C SER A 408 -28.75 9.17 -18.40
N GLY A 409 -29.51 9.55 -17.36
CA GLY A 409 -30.68 8.80 -16.89
C GLY A 409 -30.37 7.68 -15.90
N GLY A 410 -29.13 7.52 -15.46
CA GLY A 410 -28.73 6.69 -14.32
C GLY A 410 -28.47 7.51 -13.07
N ASP A 411 -28.14 6.86 -11.95
CA ASP A 411 -27.73 7.52 -10.71
C ASP A 411 -26.20 7.38 -10.57
N TYR A 412 -25.45 8.34 -11.12
CA TYR A 412 -23.99 8.27 -11.17
C TYR A 412 -23.33 8.74 -9.87
N THR A 413 -22.47 7.89 -9.29
CA THR A 413 -21.91 8.09 -7.94
C THR A 413 -20.45 8.48 -7.93
N SER A 414 -19.65 8.14 -8.93
CA SER A 414 -18.24 8.55 -8.95
C SER A 414 -17.67 8.58 -10.36
N LEU A 415 -16.56 9.30 -10.53
CA LEU A 415 -15.79 9.28 -11.77
C LEU A 415 -14.28 9.39 -11.53
N SER A 416 -13.48 8.84 -12.44
CA SER A 416 -12.00 8.93 -12.44
C SER A 416 -11.46 8.65 -13.84
N TRP A 417 -10.31 9.24 -14.19
CA TRP A 417 -9.62 9.02 -15.45
C TRP A 417 -8.47 8.03 -15.27
N ASP A 418 -8.34 7.07 -16.18
CA ASP A 418 -7.18 6.17 -16.16
C ASP A 418 -5.96 6.75 -16.92
N GLY A 419 -4.84 6.04 -16.81
CA GLY A 419 -3.58 6.27 -17.55
C GLY A 419 -3.71 6.37 -19.07
N TYR A 420 -4.79 5.83 -19.64
CA TYR A 420 -5.00 5.69 -21.08
C TYR A 420 -5.99 6.71 -21.63
N GLY A 421 -6.47 7.66 -20.81
CA GLY A 421 -7.44 8.67 -21.21
C GLY A 421 -8.87 8.16 -21.32
N ASN A 422 -9.22 7.09 -20.60
CA ASN A 422 -10.61 6.66 -20.47
C ASN A 422 -11.24 7.23 -19.21
N LEU A 423 -12.49 7.67 -19.30
CA LEU A 423 -13.27 8.13 -18.17
C LEU A 423 -14.06 6.95 -17.60
N TRP A 424 -13.85 6.64 -16.33
CA TRP A 424 -14.58 5.61 -15.61
C TRP A 424 -15.67 6.24 -14.76
N VAL A 425 -16.83 5.58 -14.69
CA VAL A 425 -18.02 6.07 -13.99
C VAL A 425 -18.71 4.91 -13.27
N THR A 426 -19.12 5.12 -12.02
CA THR A 426 -20.01 4.19 -11.30
C THR A 426 -21.45 4.67 -11.32
N GLU A 427 -22.39 3.75 -11.48
CA GLU A 427 -23.84 3.98 -11.45
C GLU A 427 -24.46 3.09 -10.38
N ASP A 428 -25.18 3.69 -9.43
CA ASP A 428 -26.02 2.97 -8.48
C ASP A 428 -27.30 2.53 -9.20
N VAL A 429 -27.58 1.23 -9.16
CA VAL A 429 -28.73 0.59 -9.81
C VAL A 429 -29.69 -0.04 -8.81
N SER A 430 -29.41 0.10 -7.50
CA SER A 430 -30.24 -0.42 -6.40
C SER A 430 -31.61 0.28 -6.29
N THR A 431 -31.72 1.50 -6.83
CA THR A 431 -32.94 2.33 -6.80
C THR A 431 -33.92 1.98 -7.93
N GLY A 432 -33.45 1.33 -9.00
CA GLY A 432 -34.21 1.10 -10.24
C GLY A 432 -35.28 0.00 -10.19
N SER A 433 -35.27 -0.88 -9.17
CA SER A 433 -36.24 -1.98 -9.03
C SER A 433 -37.40 -1.71 -8.06
N ARG A 434 -37.51 -0.50 -7.52
CA ARG A 434 -38.77 -0.02 -6.90
C ARG A 434 -39.70 0.58 -7.96
N GLU A 435 -40.12 -0.21 -8.95
CA GLU A 435 -41.38 0.11 -9.64
C GLU A 435 -42.48 0.10 -8.58
N GLU A 436 -43.06 1.27 -8.34
CA GLU A 436 -44.21 1.49 -7.47
C GLU A 436 -45.34 0.52 -7.87
N ASP A 437 -45.53 -0.58 -7.14
CA ASP A 437 -46.74 -1.40 -7.25
C ASP A 437 -47.90 -0.48 -6.82
N PRO A 438 -48.78 -0.07 -7.75
CA PRO A 438 -49.80 0.92 -7.42
C PRO A 438 -50.75 0.28 -6.42
N GLU A 439 -50.83 0.91 -5.24
CA GLU A 439 -51.72 0.60 -4.12
C GLU A 439 -52.88 -0.35 -4.49
N GLN A 440 -52.69 -1.65 -4.31
CA GLN A 440 -53.83 -2.56 -4.26
C GLN A 440 -54.52 -2.35 -2.91
N GLY A 441 -55.57 -1.52 -2.98
CA GLY A 441 -56.45 -1.20 -1.88
C GLY A 441 -56.86 -2.43 -1.07
N SER A 442 -56.65 -2.31 0.23
CA SER A 442 -57.13 -3.26 1.22
C SER A 442 -58.66 -3.19 1.32
N GLU A 443 -59.36 -4.02 0.54
CA GLU A 443 -60.74 -4.38 0.86
C GLU A 443 -60.74 -5.65 1.72
N SER A 444 -61.07 -5.44 2.99
CA SER A 444 -61.39 -6.48 3.95
C SER A 444 -62.79 -7.04 3.70
N ALA A 445 -62.92 -8.36 3.64
CA ALA A 445 -64.17 -9.07 3.90
C ALA A 445 -63.89 -10.49 4.40
N ALA A 446 -64.77 -10.94 5.29
CA ALA A 446 -64.55 -11.92 6.34
C ALA A 446 -64.76 -13.40 5.93
N GLU A 447 -64.20 -14.27 6.77
CA GLU A 447 -64.66 -15.60 7.24
C GLU A 447 -65.28 -16.60 6.24
N ASP A 448 -64.66 -17.78 6.10
CA ASP A 448 -65.31 -19.06 6.46
C ASP A 448 -64.32 -20.23 6.61
N THR A 449 -64.68 -21.10 7.53
CA THR A 449 -64.06 -22.32 8.05
C THR A 449 -64.11 -23.54 7.10
N GLY A 450 -63.15 -24.48 7.21
CA GLY A 450 -63.31 -25.80 6.59
C GLY A 450 -62.08 -26.72 6.58
N LEU A 451 -62.14 -27.80 7.35
CA LEU A 451 -61.18 -28.90 7.56
C LEU A 451 -60.77 -29.70 6.30
N GLY A 452 -59.53 -30.24 6.29
CA GLY A 452 -59.20 -31.49 5.57
C GLY A 452 -57.73 -31.65 5.11
N ALA A 453 -57.01 -32.62 5.67
CA ALA A 453 -55.77 -33.21 5.11
C ALA A 453 -56.10 -34.62 4.54
N PRO A 454 -55.18 -35.44 3.92
CA PRO A 454 -53.74 -35.23 3.63
C PRO A 454 -53.26 -35.76 2.23
N SER A 455 -51.92 -35.78 2.04
CA SER A 455 -51.10 -36.49 1.01
C SER A 455 -51.01 -35.83 -0.38
N SER A 456 -49.84 -35.52 -0.94
CA SER A 456 -48.75 -36.47 -1.25
C SER A 456 -47.47 -35.72 -1.71
N SER A 457 -46.30 -36.25 -1.35
CA SER A 457 -45.01 -36.09 -2.07
C SER A 457 -44.66 -37.47 -2.67
N PRO A 458 -43.63 -37.66 -3.53
CA PRO A 458 -42.66 -36.70 -4.10
C PRO A 458 -42.38 -36.91 -5.61
N SER A 459 -41.70 -35.96 -6.26
CA SER A 459 -40.61 -36.26 -7.20
C SER A 459 -39.79 -35.01 -7.54
N PRO A 460 -38.47 -35.16 -7.76
CA PRO A 460 -37.50 -34.08 -7.76
C PRO A 460 -37.31 -33.48 -9.17
N SER A 461 -37.09 -32.18 -9.25
CA SER A 461 -36.55 -31.48 -10.42
C SER A 461 -35.85 -30.22 -9.93
N PRO A 462 -34.82 -29.77 -10.66
CA PRO A 462 -33.56 -29.32 -10.09
C PRO A 462 -33.70 -27.97 -9.40
N SER A 463 -33.07 -27.84 -8.25
CA SER A 463 -32.65 -26.56 -7.71
C SER A 463 -31.68 -25.92 -8.72
N GLY A 464 -32.22 -25.10 -9.61
CA GLY A 464 -31.50 -24.19 -10.49
C GLY A 464 -32.02 -22.79 -10.23
N GLY A 465 -31.08 -21.86 -10.04
CA GLY A 465 -31.31 -20.42 -9.95
C GLY A 465 -31.81 -19.98 -8.58
N GLY A 466 -30.88 -19.78 -7.65
CA GLY A 466 -31.11 -18.78 -6.61
C GLY A 466 -31.32 -17.43 -7.29
N ASP A 467 -32.30 -16.70 -6.77
CA ASP A 467 -32.64 -15.32 -7.07
C ASP A 467 -31.37 -14.50 -7.30
N SER A 468 -31.15 -14.05 -8.54
CA SER A 468 -30.15 -13.04 -8.86
C SER A 468 -30.64 -11.76 -8.21
N GLY A 469 -30.01 -11.36 -7.09
CA GLY A 469 -30.13 -10.01 -6.57
C GLY A 469 -29.86 -9.03 -7.70
N ASP A 470 -30.70 -8.01 -7.85
CA ASP A 470 -30.41 -6.93 -8.77
C ASP A 470 -29.03 -6.34 -8.44
N PRO A 471 -28.22 -5.98 -9.46
CA PRO A 471 -26.93 -5.35 -9.19
C PRO A 471 -27.15 -4.08 -8.36
N GLY A 472 -26.31 -3.88 -7.33
CA GLY A 472 -26.20 -2.65 -6.55
C GLY A 472 -25.39 -1.57 -7.28
N THR A 473 -24.39 -1.97 -8.08
CA THR A 473 -23.55 -1.03 -8.85
C THR A 473 -23.29 -1.53 -10.28
N ARG A 474 -23.27 -0.62 -11.25
CA ARG A 474 -22.68 -0.80 -12.58
C ARG A 474 -21.44 0.07 -12.76
N VAL A 475 -20.46 -0.43 -13.51
CA VAL A 475 -19.23 0.29 -13.84
C VAL A 475 -19.15 0.52 -15.34
N TRP A 476 -18.96 1.77 -15.74
CA TRP A 476 -18.78 2.20 -17.12
C TRP A 476 -17.36 2.68 -17.36
N MET A 477 -16.80 2.35 -18.52
CA MET A 477 -15.59 2.94 -19.07
C MET A 477 -15.91 3.61 -20.40
N LEU A 478 -15.66 4.91 -20.49
CA LEU A 478 -15.83 5.70 -21.69
C LEU A 478 -14.48 5.85 -22.39
N ARG A 479 -14.30 5.16 -23.51
CA ARG A 479 -13.05 5.21 -24.27
C ARG A 479 -12.82 6.61 -24.84
N GLY A 480 -11.64 7.17 -24.61
CA GLY A 480 -11.34 8.56 -24.97
C GLY A 480 -12.40 9.54 -24.44
N GLY A 481 -12.91 9.26 -23.24
CA GLY A 481 -13.92 10.06 -22.54
C GLY A 481 -15.34 10.01 -23.11
N THR A 482 -15.63 9.30 -24.21
CA THR A 482 -16.91 9.48 -24.93
C THR A 482 -17.64 8.21 -25.37
N ASP A 483 -16.97 7.07 -25.56
CA ASP A 483 -17.59 5.81 -26.03
C ASP A 483 -17.79 4.82 -24.87
N PRO A 484 -19.01 4.71 -24.29
CA PRO A 484 -19.26 3.92 -23.09
C PRO A 484 -19.24 2.42 -23.35
N VAL A 485 -18.54 1.70 -22.47
CA VAL A 485 -18.45 0.25 -22.41
C VAL A 485 -18.69 -0.17 -20.97
N GLU A 486 -19.59 -1.13 -20.77
CA GLU A 486 -19.81 -1.72 -19.44
C GLU A 486 -18.60 -2.60 -19.06
N VAL A 487 -18.15 -2.44 -17.82
CA VAL A 487 -17.03 -3.18 -17.24
C VAL A 487 -17.59 -4.30 -16.37
N ASP A 488 -17.05 -5.50 -16.53
CA ASP A 488 -17.39 -6.63 -15.68
C ASP A 488 -16.71 -6.46 -14.30
N ALA A 489 -17.49 -6.27 -13.25
CA ALA A 489 -16.98 -6.01 -11.89
C ALA A 489 -17.69 -6.90 -10.87
N PRO A 490 -17.48 -8.23 -10.90
CA PRO A 490 -18.26 -9.19 -10.10
C PRO A 490 -18.18 -8.94 -8.60
N ASP A 491 -17.03 -8.50 -8.09
CA ASP A 491 -16.81 -8.25 -6.67
C ASP A 491 -17.47 -6.95 -6.17
N LEU A 492 -17.88 -6.06 -7.09
CA LEU A 492 -18.56 -4.79 -6.81
C LEU A 492 -20.06 -4.83 -7.16
N ALA A 493 -20.52 -5.90 -7.81
CA ALA A 493 -21.85 -5.96 -8.40
C ALA A 493 -22.97 -5.85 -7.36
N ASP A 494 -22.75 -6.37 -6.14
CA ASP A 494 -23.74 -6.46 -5.07
C ASP A 494 -23.53 -5.41 -3.95
N THR A 495 -22.66 -4.42 -4.16
CA THR A 495 -22.32 -3.39 -3.17
C THR A 495 -22.67 -1.99 -3.66
N GLU A 496 -22.80 -1.02 -2.75
CA GLU A 496 -22.89 0.40 -3.11
C GLU A 496 -21.47 0.96 -3.23
N VAL A 497 -21.05 1.32 -4.45
CA VAL A 497 -19.74 1.97 -4.66
C VAL A 497 -19.88 3.48 -4.56
N THR A 498 -19.28 4.06 -3.52
CA THR A 498 -19.31 5.51 -3.24
C THR A 498 -18.14 6.25 -3.88
N ALA A 499 -17.02 5.56 -4.12
CA ALA A 499 -15.89 6.07 -4.89
C ALA A 499 -15.17 4.95 -5.64
N LEU A 500 -14.87 5.18 -6.91
CA LEU A 500 -13.94 4.38 -7.71
C LEU A 500 -12.82 5.30 -8.23
N ARG A 501 -11.55 4.91 -8.01
CA ARG A 501 -10.37 5.67 -8.43
C ARG A 501 -9.38 4.79 -9.16
N LEU A 502 -9.02 5.18 -10.37
CA LEU A 502 -8.15 4.41 -11.24
C LEU A 502 -6.69 4.78 -10.95
N SER A 503 -5.85 3.76 -10.90
CA SER A 503 -4.39 3.95 -10.84
C SER A 503 -3.89 4.62 -12.12
N ARG A 504 -2.84 5.44 -12.00
CA ARG A 504 -2.25 6.17 -13.14
C ARG A 504 -1.57 5.25 -14.15
N ASP A 505 -1.15 4.06 -13.72
CA ASP A 505 -0.66 3.00 -14.60
C ASP A 505 -1.78 2.21 -15.30
N GLY A 506 -3.03 2.42 -14.89
CA GLY A 506 -4.24 1.84 -15.48
C GLY A 506 -4.43 0.35 -15.21
N THR A 507 -3.71 -0.24 -14.25
CA THR A 507 -3.80 -1.69 -13.95
C THR A 507 -4.62 -2.02 -12.71
N ARG A 508 -4.96 -1.02 -11.89
CA ARG A 508 -5.66 -1.18 -10.61
C ARG A 508 -6.74 -0.14 -10.38
N ALA A 509 -7.77 -0.50 -9.62
CA ALA A 509 -8.85 0.38 -9.18
C ALA A 509 -8.99 0.30 -7.66
N ALA A 510 -9.00 1.46 -6.99
CA ALA A 510 -9.37 1.56 -5.58
C ALA A 510 -10.88 1.83 -5.47
N ALA A 511 -11.58 1.05 -4.66
CA ALA A 511 -13.02 1.17 -4.46
C ALA A 511 -13.35 1.42 -2.99
N LEU A 512 -14.27 2.34 -2.74
CA LEU A 512 -14.95 2.48 -1.45
C LEU A 512 -16.37 1.92 -1.58
N THR A 513 -16.62 0.82 -0.88
CA THR A 513 -17.91 0.13 -0.90
C THR A 513 -18.59 0.25 0.45
N ASP A 514 -19.88 0.61 0.48
CA ASP A 514 -20.68 0.50 1.71
C ASP A 514 -21.43 -0.83 1.71
N ASP A 515 -21.37 -1.53 2.85
CA ASP A 515 -22.15 -2.75 3.08
C ASP A 515 -23.52 -2.36 3.63
N TRP A 516 -24.57 -2.61 2.85
CA TRP A 516 -25.98 -2.45 3.21
C TRP A 516 -26.37 -3.14 4.54
N THR A 517 -25.53 -4.03 5.09
CA THR A 517 -25.72 -4.68 6.39
C THR A 517 -25.23 -3.87 7.61
N GLY A 518 -24.64 -2.68 7.39
CA GLY A 518 -24.26 -1.73 8.46
C GLY A 518 -22.81 -1.84 8.94
N GLY A 519 -21.91 -2.38 8.10
CA GLY A 519 -20.49 -2.54 8.39
C GLY A 519 -19.63 -1.28 8.24
N GLY A 520 -20.17 -0.22 7.63
CA GLY A 520 -19.42 0.99 7.26
C GLY A 520 -18.62 0.78 5.96
N ALA A 521 -18.14 1.87 5.38
CA ALA A 521 -17.41 1.84 4.12
C ALA A 521 -16.08 1.07 4.24
N GLU A 522 -15.88 0.10 3.35
CA GLU A 522 -14.67 -0.70 3.19
C GLU A 522 -13.85 -0.19 2.00
N LEU A 523 -12.53 -0.10 2.16
CA LEU A 523 -11.60 0.21 1.09
C LEU A 523 -11.00 -1.08 0.54
N SER A 524 -11.07 -1.26 -0.77
CA SER A 524 -10.40 -2.35 -1.48
C SER A 524 -9.65 -1.86 -2.71
N VAL A 525 -8.71 -2.69 -3.18
CA VAL A 525 -8.06 -2.48 -4.47
C VAL A 525 -8.20 -3.74 -5.31
N GLY A 526 -8.83 -3.59 -6.48
CA GLY A 526 -8.96 -4.61 -7.51
C GLY A 526 -7.96 -4.40 -8.64
N ARG A 527 -7.72 -5.48 -9.40
CA ARG A 527 -6.93 -5.42 -10.64
C ARG A 527 -7.84 -5.23 -11.85
N ILE A 528 -7.30 -4.55 -12.85
CA ILE A 528 -7.94 -4.29 -14.13
C ILE A 528 -7.30 -5.19 -15.18
N THR A 529 -8.12 -6.00 -15.84
CA THR A 529 -7.67 -6.87 -16.93
C THR A 529 -8.42 -6.54 -18.21
N HIS A 530 -7.70 -6.62 -19.33
CA HIS A 530 -8.26 -6.41 -20.66
C HIS A 530 -8.17 -7.70 -21.47
N SER A 531 -9.30 -8.15 -21.99
CA SER A 531 -9.37 -9.33 -22.86
C SER A 531 -10.20 -9.03 -24.11
N ASP A 532 -10.26 -9.99 -25.04
CA ASP A 532 -11.18 -9.93 -26.18
C ASP A 532 -12.66 -9.87 -25.73
N GLY A 533 -12.95 -10.34 -24.50
CA GLY A 533 -14.27 -10.35 -23.90
C GLY A 533 -14.71 -9.03 -23.26
N GLY A 534 -13.80 -8.07 -23.10
CA GLY A 534 -14.09 -6.79 -22.46
C GLY A 534 -13.03 -6.38 -21.44
N VAL A 535 -13.43 -5.52 -20.51
CA VAL A 535 -12.61 -5.08 -19.40
C VAL A 535 -13.24 -5.59 -18.12
N THR A 536 -12.42 -6.11 -17.22
CA THR A 536 -12.85 -6.67 -15.94
C THR A 536 -12.09 -6.02 -14.78
N VAL A 537 -12.80 -5.65 -13.72
CA VAL A 537 -12.25 -5.29 -12.40
C VAL A 537 -12.53 -6.47 -11.47
N SER A 538 -11.50 -7.05 -10.85
CA SER A 538 -11.68 -8.24 -10.00
C SER A 538 -10.56 -8.41 -8.98
N GLY A 539 -10.75 -9.36 -8.06
CA GLY A 539 -9.74 -9.74 -7.09
C GLY A 539 -9.53 -8.66 -6.03
N GLU A 540 -10.60 -8.08 -5.52
CA GLU A 540 -10.54 -7.03 -4.50
C GLU A 540 -9.72 -7.50 -3.28
N ILE A 541 -8.65 -6.76 -2.97
CA ILE A 541 -7.87 -6.94 -1.74
C ILE A 541 -8.31 -5.84 -0.76
N PRO A 542 -8.80 -6.19 0.44
CA PRO A 542 -9.19 -5.19 1.43
C PRO A 542 -7.95 -4.49 1.99
N LEU A 543 -8.04 -3.17 2.13
CA LEU A 543 -6.99 -2.30 2.66
C LEU A 543 -7.52 -1.45 3.81
N ALA A 544 -6.61 -0.91 4.62
CA ALA A 544 -6.95 -0.01 5.72
C ALA A 544 -8.06 -0.53 6.65
N THR A 545 -8.10 -1.84 6.90
CA THR A 545 -9.14 -2.52 7.71
C THR A 545 -9.16 -2.08 9.18
N GLU A 546 -8.15 -1.33 9.62
CA GLU A 546 -8.08 -0.68 10.93
C GLU A 546 -8.76 0.71 10.98
N LEU A 547 -9.13 1.27 9.83
CA LEU A 547 -9.86 2.53 9.74
C LEU A 547 -11.37 2.28 9.77
N GLN A 548 -12.10 3.26 10.30
CA GLN A 548 -13.56 3.35 10.23
C GLN A 548 -13.97 4.63 9.50
N ASN A 549 -15.21 4.66 9.02
CA ASN A 549 -15.80 5.83 8.37
C ASN A 549 -14.91 6.37 7.23
N VAL A 550 -14.41 5.48 6.38
CA VAL A 550 -13.60 5.89 5.22
C VAL A 550 -14.52 6.59 4.22
N THR A 551 -14.21 7.83 3.85
CA THR A 551 -15.09 8.68 3.03
C THR A 551 -14.50 9.11 1.70
N ASP A 552 -13.17 9.10 1.55
CA ASP A 552 -12.52 9.47 0.30
C ASP A 552 -11.15 8.81 0.14
N VAL A 553 -10.72 8.62 -1.10
CA VAL A 553 -9.48 7.95 -1.47
C VAL A 553 -8.87 8.58 -2.71
N SER A 554 -7.54 8.64 -2.75
CA SER A 554 -6.79 9.16 -3.90
C SER A 554 -5.43 8.48 -4.03
N TRP A 555 -5.01 8.20 -5.26
CA TRP A 555 -3.71 7.60 -5.55
C TRP A 555 -2.57 8.59 -5.29
N ARG A 556 -1.71 8.29 -4.31
CA ARG A 556 -0.51 9.10 -4.04
C ARG A 556 0.67 8.68 -4.91
N GLY A 557 0.78 7.39 -5.21
CA GLY A 557 1.85 6.81 -6.02
C GLY A 557 1.38 5.48 -6.64
N GLY A 558 2.30 4.75 -7.27
CA GLY A 558 2.02 3.42 -7.82
C GLY A 558 1.86 2.33 -6.76
N ASP A 559 2.17 2.59 -5.49
CA ASP A 559 2.16 1.62 -4.39
C ASP A 559 1.54 2.18 -3.09
N GLN A 560 0.95 3.38 -3.15
CA GLN A 560 0.42 4.06 -1.97
C GLN A 560 -0.83 4.89 -2.29
N LEU A 561 -1.81 4.82 -1.39
CA LEU A 561 -3.04 5.61 -1.39
C LEU A 561 -2.97 6.68 -0.29
N ALA A 562 -3.65 7.80 -0.52
CA ALA A 562 -4.10 8.73 0.51
C ALA A 562 -5.58 8.47 0.78
N VAL A 563 -5.94 8.29 2.04
CA VAL A 563 -7.29 7.89 2.48
C VAL A 563 -7.77 8.88 3.54
N LEU A 564 -9.04 9.29 3.44
CA LEU A 564 -9.72 10.05 4.48
C LEU A 564 -10.60 9.09 5.27
N GLY A 565 -10.34 8.96 6.57
CA GLY A 565 -11.09 8.11 7.48
C GLY A 565 -10.78 8.43 8.93
N GLY A 566 -11.27 7.65 9.89
CA GLY A 566 -10.96 7.81 11.31
C GLY A 566 -10.47 6.51 11.93
N ALA A 567 -9.53 6.59 12.88
CA ALA A 567 -9.32 5.50 13.83
C ALA A 567 -10.51 5.42 14.80
N GLU A 568 -10.66 4.30 15.50
CA GLU A 568 -11.78 4.04 16.43
C GLU A 568 -12.07 5.25 17.35
N ASP A 569 -13.31 5.78 17.29
CA ASP A 569 -13.79 6.96 18.04
C ASP A 569 -13.00 8.28 17.82
N GLU A 570 -12.17 8.38 16.77
CA GLU A 570 -11.43 9.59 16.40
C GLU A 570 -12.10 10.39 15.27
N ALA A 571 -11.82 11.69 15.21
CA ALA A 571 -12.26 12.54 14.11
C ALA A 571 -11.55 12.16 12.81
N GLY A 572 -12.24 12.36 11.67
CA GLY A 572 -11.70 12.06 10.35
C GLY A 572 -10.41 12.83 10.06
N GLN A 573 -9.39 12.13 9.56
CA GLN A 573 -8.12 12.69 9.15
C GLN A 573 -7.53 11.94 7.95
N GLY A 574 -6.48 12.52 7.35
CA GLY A 574 -5.76 11.85 6.27
C GLY A 574 -4.88 10.72 6.79
N TYR A 575 -4.81 9.63 6.03
CA TYR A 575 -3.90 8.50 6.22
C TYR A 575 -3.20 8.15 4.90
N LEU A 576 -1.96 7.68 5.00
CA LEU A 576 -1.25 7.03 3.91
C LEU A 576 -1.35 5.52 4.10
N VAL A 577 -1.74 4.81 3.04
CA VAL A 577 -2.00 3.37 3.05
C VAL A 577 -1.18 2.70 1.96
N SER A 578 -0.33 1.75 2.34
CA SER A 578 0.47 0.97 1.39
C SER A 578 -0.39 -0.07 0.66
N LEU A 579 -0.05 -0.36 -0.59
CA LEU A 579 -0.69 -1.41 -1.40
C LEU A 579 -0.07 -2.80 -1.19
N ASP A 580 0.78 -2.93 -0.18
CA ASP A 580 1.51 -4.16 0.10
C ASP A 580 0.67 -5.20 0.86
N GLY A 581 -0.61 -4.92 1.10
CA GLY A 581 -1.56 -5.83 1.75
C GLY A 581 -1.42 -5.90 3.27
N SER A 582 -0.40 -5.31 3.89
CA SER A 582 -0.23 -5.30 5.35
C SER A 582 -1.25 -4.46 6.10
N THR A 583 -2.01 -3.65 5.35
CA THR A 583 -2.99 -2.66 5.80
C THR A 583 -2.43 -1.64 6.79
N GLU A 584 -1.10 -1.48 6.88
CA GLU A 584 -0.49 -0.46 7.73
C GLU A 584 -0.90 0.94 7.26
N THR A 585 -1.41 1.73 8.20
CA THR A 585 -1.75 3.13 7.96
C THR A 585 -0.81 4.07 8.70
N THR A 586 -0.40 5.14 8.01
CA THR A 586 0.37 6.24 8.62
C THR A 586 -0.46 7.50 8.59
N SER A 587 -0.77 8.08 9.76
CA SER A 587 -1.50 9.35 9.83
C SER A 587 -0.76 10.47 9.08
N ALA A 588 -1.50 11.19 8.24
CA ALA A 588 -1.11 12.43 7.58
C ALA A 588 -1.72 13.66 8.28
N GLY A 589 -2.36 13.48 9.44
CA GLY A 589 -3.01 14.53 10.22
C GLY A 589 -4.25 15.13 9.55
N ALA A 590 -4.77 16.19 10.17
CA ALA A 590 -5.92 16.96 9.68
C ALA A 590 -5.72 18.47 9.89
N PRO A 591 -6.40 19.33 9.13
CA PRO A 591 -6.55 20.75 9.42
C PRO A 591 -7.09 21.01 10.83
N LEU A 592 -6.62 22.09 11.46
CA LEU A 592 -7.09 22.48 12.80
C LEU A 592 -8.35 23.37 12.71
N GLY A 593 -9.42 22.95 13.39
CA GLY A 593 -10.63 23.75 13.59
C GLY A 593 -11.66 23.65 12.46
N THR A 594 -11.52 22.68 11.57
CA THR A 594 -12.49 22.34 10.52
C THR A 594 -12.34 20.87 10.15
N ASP A 595 -13.43 20.25 9.69
CA ASP A 595 -13.45 18.84 9.30
C ASP A 595 -13.14 18.69 7.80
N MET A 596 -12.39 17.64 7.47
CA MET A 596 -12.06 17.29 6.09
C MET A 596 -13.27 16.62 5.44
N VAL A 597 -13.58 17.02 4.20
CA VAL A 597 -14.66 16.43 3.39
C VAL A 597 -14.17 15.75 2.11
N GLY A 598 -12.87 15.91 1.80
CA GLY A 598 -12.22 15.21 0.70
C GLY A 598 -10.70 15.28 0.81
N ILE A 599 -10.01 14.38 0.12
CA ILE A 599 -8.56 14.30 0.07
C ILE A 599 -8.08 13.97 -1.35
N THR A 600 -7.02 14.63 -1.80
CA THR A 600 -6.41 14.30 -3.08
C THR A 600 -4.89 14.25 -2.99
N ALA A 601 -4.31 13.33 -3.75
CA ALA A 601 -2.88 13.06 -3.78
C ALA A 601 -2.40 12.83 -5.22
N ALA A 602 -1.10 13.06 -5.41
CA ALA A 602 -0.41 12.79 -6.64
C ALA A 602 1.10 12.56 -6.34
N PRO A 603 1.81 11.83 -7.21
CA PRO A 603 3.23 11.53 -7.01
C PRO A 603 4.07 12.80 -6.83
N GLY A 604 4.88 12.84 -5.77
CA GLY A 604 5.77 13.96 -5.48
C GLY A 604 5.08 15.29 -5.14
N LEU A 605 3.75 15.31 -4.97
CA LEU A 605 2.98 16.52 -4.67
C LEU A 605 2.44 16.50 -3.22
N PRO A 606 2.23 17.68 -2.61
CA PRO A 606 1.61 17.76 -1.30
C PRO A 606 0.16 17.27 -1.36
N LEU A 607 -0.32 16.67 -0.26
CA LEU A 607 -1.74 16.32 -0.13
C LEU A 607 -2.56 17.61 -0.07
N LEU A 608 -3.74 17.56 -0.69
CA LEU A 608 -4.73 18.63 -0.60
C LEU A 608 -6.02 18.07 0.00
N SER A 609 -6.75 18.92 0.69
CA SER A 609 -8.04 18.57 1.27
C SER A 609 -9.00 19.74 1.16
N SER A 610 -10.25 19.42 0.79
CA SER A 610 -11.37 20.33 0.96
C SER A 610 -11.97 20.12 2.34
N THR A 611 -12.42 21.21 2.97
CA THR A 611 -13.00 21.21 4.32
C THR A 611 -14.42 21.78 4.33
N GLU A 612 -15.19 21.49 5.39
CA GLU A 612 -16.60 21.91 5.52
C GLU A 612 -16.84 23.43 5.43
N ASP A 613 -15.81 24.23 5.68
CA ASP A 613 -15.84 25.70 5.64
C ASP A 613 -15.44 26.27 4.26
N ASP A 614 -15.61 25.48 3.20
CA ASP A 614 -15.30 25.79 1.80
C ASP A 614 -13.87 26.29 1.60
N ASN A 615 -12.91 25.65 2.27
CA ASN A 615 -11.49 25.95 2.13
C ASN A 615 -10.70 24.75 1.61
N VAL A 616 -9.62 25.07 0.91
CA VAL A 616 -8.62 24.09 0.49
C VAL A 616 -7.38 24.25 1.35
N TRP A 617 -6.98 23.13 1.93
CA TRP A 617 -5.80 22.97 2.76
C TRP A 617 -4.75 22.14 2.05
N MET A 618 -3.50 22.37 2.38
CA MET A 618 -2.34 21.73 1.77
C MET A 618 -1.35 21.32 2.86
N THR A 619 -0.77 20.13 2.72
CA THR A 619 0.32 19.69 3.60
C THR A 619 1.62 20.43 3.30
N ASN A 620 2.29 20.96 4.32
CA ASN A 620 3.66 21.50 4.21
C ASN A 620 4.73 20.48 4.60
N ASP A 621 4.37 19.51 5.42
CA ASP A 621 5.18 18.37 5.79
C ASP A 621 4.25 17.17 6.00
N ARG A 622 4.71 16.12 6.69
CA ARG A 622 3.93 14.88 6.82
C ARG A 622 2.59 15.04 7.54
N ILE A 623 2.44 15.99 8.47
CA ILE A 623 1.24 16.09 9.32
C ILE A 623 0.69 17.52 9.47
N ASN A 624 1.42 18.53 9.02
CA ASN A 624 1.01 19.93 9.16
C ASN A 624 0.27 20.43 7.92
N TRP A 625 -0.95 20.90 8.15
CA TRP A 625 -1.84 21.46 7.15
C TRP A 625 -1.89 22.98 7.22
N GLN A 626 -1.86 23.63 6.07
CA GLN A 626 -2.08 25.07 5.95
C GLN A 626 -3.20 25.39 4.96
N ARG A 627 -4.05 26.35 5.29
CA ARG A 627 -5.05 26.88 4.37
C ARG A 627 -4.35 27.62 3.24
N VAL A 628 -4.65 27.27 1.99
CA VAL A 628 -4.04 27.90 0.82
C VAL A 628 -5.02 28.78 0.06
N ILE A 629 -6.25 28.33 -0.16
CA ILE A 629 -7.28 29.02 -0.95
C ILE A 629 -8.69 28.70 -0.44
N GLU A 630 -9.68 29.47 -0.89
CA GLU A 630 -11.12 29.19 -0.70
C GLU A 630 -11.64 28.37 -1.88
N GLY A 631 -12.47 27.35 -1.66
CA GLY A 631 -12.98 26.49 -2.72
C GLY A 631 -13.26 25.07 -2.23
N THR A 632 -13.87 24.29 -3.10
CA THR A 632 -14.33 22.93 -2.80
C THR A 632 -13.90 21.93 -3.86
N ASN A 633 -14.06 20.63 -3.56
CA ASN A 633 -13.79 19.51 -4.46
C ASN A 633 -12.39 19.59 -5.09
N VAL A 634 -11.35 19.81 -4.30
CA VAL A 634 -9.99 19.85 -4.86
C VAL A 634 -9.55 18.46 -5.34
N VAL A 635 -9.04 18.37 -6.58
CA VAL A 635 -8.56 17.12 -7.18
C VAL A 635 -7.23 17.34 -7.91
N TYR A 636 -6.33 16.36 -7.84
CA TYR A 636 -5.29 16.18 -8.84
C TYR A 636 -5.82 15.33 -10.01
N PRO A 637 -5.24 15.47 -11.22
CA PRO A 637 -5.57 14.64 -12.37
C PRO A 637 -5.42 13.13 -12.13
N GLY A 638 -6.29 12.35 -12.79
CA GLY A 638 -6.51 10.90 -12.55
C GLY A 638 -7.77 10.62 -11.74
#